data_AF-A0A9J6P9L6-F1
#
_entry.id   AF-A0A9J6P9L6-F1
#
_cell.length_a   1.000
_cell.length_b   1.000
_cell.length_c   1.000
_cell.angle_alpha   90.00
_cell.angle_beta   90.00
_cell.angle_gamma   90.00
#
_symmetry.space_group_name_H-M   'P 1'
#
loop_
_entity.id
_entity.type
_entity.pdbx_description
1 polymer ?
#
loop_
_entity_poly.entity_id
_entity_poly.type
_entity_poly.pdbx_seq_one_letter_code
_entity_poly.pdbx_strand_id
1 'polypeptide(L)'
;MKNVQFKFIGQGSTVSSESKSDILKPKSNRIFLDVGNALDYKNIIIDNHQEYSKYDSNKERPISVASICYNEKDDIEEYLQRIEEDEVEIVLHSEPDIDCIVSAFIISKYLNNEKLHKDMSIIVDCVEQIDSGRMEYKNNEIINPCFIPYALDEVLKRQNNQKNKYEEKKAQEAKEKGERTHKYDINEEVVQKGFKLIEVILKCLSKLDKKEKFLDNVDISKETDLFEEELMLLKKDYDLYLEERKNAEICYESKVKLPIKNSYENELKEVDALFWNGKSKCILHKYWARQDKTAPLGEGFIFTFILSQILKGEHQEKRIKHRDINVNRVIISVNPRSDVSLKGLGEALEKGECFKEKEYFKSRVSLWRNRGKSRFPEEWCDNDDPWYDGRNFDYTIVDSPRIGSLMSISEIKHIVNNFTAPLVEDYLIKYVIPFTIDEKKYTQLCKKLNKIKGNNLEEDEIKEYFCKPIQTYLFENSIEESNSGNRSFNCNKYSYDIKSLIRENMLNEVNGKTLNISDNILNIIVFKYGIGFIHFDIEIQNEESNLRFDEILNIKYDLSNNTIEERIFNKLIEGIKIKEYVVEKKKVMFFSGISIKSNIYYEEKHKKMIYKQMNSMNWKGVNHNSRYMNYFIDRDIIKADENTYYGFSKNGGALLIIDDNDKCENCTSDQNGESNKLKCINECGRNKNKKSIHDYFGKNDFYLFLIALQQRLSLLAFDNKLSVYDKKSQKRDIQRLRGLLVNFTTQGWFSEVTEDKIGTVLYKKWTEIFENTDLYNEIYSQLSAVDDYYKAKMSNQLTLISAITFPMVFIGSIAGLYDTGYMTSGRQVFELKWIPATEEMVGALSIGWGCFSTFSLMVFLIVIIFFYRKR
;
A
#
# COMPACT_ATOMS: atom_id res chain seq x y z
N MET A 1 42.28 37.92 -32.87
CA MET A 1 41.96 36.95 -31.81
C MET A 1 41.04 37.65 -30.85
N LYS A 2 39.90 37.05 -30.53
CA LYS A 2 38.99 37.63 -29.54
C LYS A 2 39.56 37.41 -28.15
N ASN A 3 39.42 38.40 -27.28
CA ASN A 3 39.79 38.30 -25.88
C ASN A 3 38.64 37.65 -25.10
N VAL A 4 38.81 36.41 -24.63
CA VAL A 4 37.79 35.65 -23.92
C VAL A 4 37.94 35.84 -22.42
N GLN A 5 36.87 36.31 -21.77
CA GLN A 5 36.76 36.33 -20.31
C GLN A 5 35.81 35.23 -19.83
N PHE A 6 36.24 34.46 -18.83
CA PHE A 6 35.36 33.49 -18.18
C PHE A 6 34.59 34.13 -17.02
N LYS A 7 33.31 33.78 -16.90
CA LYS A 7 32.46 34.12 -15.75
C LYS A 7 31.77 32.85 -15.25
N PHE A 8 31.45 32.81 -13.96
CA PHE A 8 30.88 31.62 -13.32
C PHE A 8 29.59 31.96 -12.56
N ILE A 9 28.57 31.12 -12.74
CA ILE A 9 27.27 31.22 -12.05
C ILE A 9 26.88 29.86 -11.45
N GLY A 10 25.89 29.81 -10.56
CA GLY A 10 25.44 28.53 -10.01
C GLY A 10 24.77 27.64 -11.08
N GLN A 11 24.93 26.32 -10.98
CA GLN A 11 24.23 25.35 -11.82
C GLN A 11 22.70 25.57 -11.78
N GLY A 12 22.02 25.38 -12.91
CA GLY A 12 20.57 25.60 -13.05
C GLY A 12 20.13 27.07 -12.96
N SER A 13 21.06 28.04 -13.00
CA SER A 13 20.71 29.45 -13.13
C SER A 13 19.95 29.71 -14.43
N THR A 14 18.92 30.56 -14.38
CA THR A 14 18.11 30.90 -15.57
C THR A 14 18.53 32.24 -16.13
N VAL A 15 18.82 32.29 -17.43
CA VAL A 15 19.08 33.54 -18.15
C VAL A 15 17.75 34.20 -18.53
N SER A 16 17.63 35.49 -18.27
CA SER A 16 16.44 36.28 -18.60
C SER A 16 16.79 37.75 -18.77
N SER A 17 16.17 38.42 -19.74
CA SER A 17 16.24 39.87 -19.91
C SER A 17 15.74 40.63 -18.68
N GLU A 18 14.85 40.04 -17.90
CA GLU A 18 14.27 40.60 -16.67
C GLU A 18 15.09 40.30 -15.41
N SER A 19 16.20 39.56 -15.52
CA SER A 19 17.01 39.19 -14.36
C SER A 19 17.57 40.42 -13.64
N LYS A 20 17.57 40.40 -12.30
CA LYS A 20 18.19 41.47 -11.50
C LYS A 20 19.72 41.41 -11.53
N SER A 21 20.29 40.23 -11.80
CA SER A 21 21.72 40.02 -11.87
C SER A 21 22.22 40.29 -13.28
N ASP A 22 23.20 41.20 -13.44
CA ASP A 22 23.70 41.57 -14.77
C ASP A 22 24.30 40.37 -15.52
N ILE A 23 24.99 39.45 -14.82
CA ILE A 23 25.59 38.25 -15.41
C ILE A 23 24.53 37.28 -16.01
N LEU A 24 23.28 37.34 -15.55
CA LEU A 24 22.18 36.50 -16.02
C LEU A 24 21.35 37.15 -17.13
N LYS A 25 21.77 38.32 -17.62
CA LYS A 25 21.14 38.96 -18.79
C LYS A 25 21.86 38.53 -20.07
N PRO A 26 21.10 38.22 -21.14
CA PRO A 26 21.71 38.00 -22.46
C PRO A 26 22.35 39.32 -22.96
N LYS A 27 23.52 39.22 -23.58
CA LYS A 27 24.26 40.32 -24.24
C LYS A 27 24.82 39.82 -25.57
N SER A 28 25.04 40.72 -26.52
CA SER A 28 25.62 40.40 -27.84
C SER A 28 26.95 39.66 -27.75
N ASN A 29 27.78 40.00 -26.77
CA ASN A 29 29.11 39.43 -26.57
C ASN A 29 29.19 38.38 -25.46
N ARG A 30 28.06 37.79 -25.05
CA ARG A 30 28.02 36.83 -23.94
C ARG A 30 27.44 35.49 -24.38
N ILE A 31 28.14 34.43 -24.02
CA ILE A 31 27.84 33.05 -24.39
C ILE A 31 27.66 32.25 -23.12
N PHE A 32 26.56 31.50 -23.00
CA PHE A 32 26.28 30.64 -21.85
C PHE A 32 26.41 29.18 -22.29
N LEU A 33 27.28 28.42 -21.64
CA LEU A 33 27.51 27.01 -21.96
C LEU A 33 27.28 26.17 -20.71
N ASP A 34 26.40 25.18 -20.83
CA ASP A 34 26.02 24.28 -19.74
C ASP A 34 25.47 25.03 -18.50
N VAL A 35 24.89 26.21 -18.79
CA VAL A 35 24.15 27.05 -17.87
C VAL A 35 23.15 27.92 -18.63
N GLY A 36 22.17 28.44 -17.90
CA GLY A 36 21.21 29.42 -18.43
C GLY A 36 19.82 28.85 -18.65
N ASN A 37 19.67 27.53 -18.55
CA ASN A 37 18.38 26.83 -18.51
C ASN A 37 17.55 27.00 -19.79
N ALA A 38 18.22 27.08 -20.95
CA ALA A 38 17.62 27.21 -22.28
C ALA A 38 18.56 26.72 -23.39
N LEU A 39 17.98 26.27 -24.51
CA LEU A 39 18.68 26.07 -25.78
C LEU A 39 18.22 27.13 -26.79
N ASP A 40 18.94 28.26 -26.79
CA ASP A 40 18.65 29.44 -27.60
C ASP A 40 19.92 29.92 -28.31
N TYR A 41 20.10 29.46 -29.56
CA TYR A 41 21.23 29.86 -30.40
C TYR A 41 21.28 31.37 -30.68
N LYS A 42 20.14 32.06 -30.69
CA LYS A 42 20.10 33.51 -30.98
C LYS A 42 20.76 34.32 -29.86
N ASN A 43 20.55 33.92 -28.62
CA ASN A 43 21.19 34.53 -27.45
C ASN A 43 22.43 33.74 -26.97
N ILE A 44 22.83 32.72 -27.74
CA ILE A 44 23.93 31.78 -27.47
C ILE A 44 23.86 31.24 -26.04
N ILE A 45 22.69 30.70 -25.70
CA ILE A 45 22.45 29.96 -24.46
C ILE A 45 22.36 28.49 -24.86
N ILE A 46 23.37 27.69 -24.50
CA ILE A 46 23.46 26.28 -24.88
C ILE A 46 23.44 25.45 -23.60
N ASP A 47 22.24 25.09 -23.17
CA ASP A 47 21.97 24.24 -22.02
C ASP A 47 20.85 23.26 -22.37
N ASN A 48 21.11 21.97 -22.26
CA ASN A 48 20.21 20.90 -22.68
C ASN A 48 19.36 20.33 -21.53
N HIS A 49 19.51 20.85 -20.31
CA HIS A 49 18.87 20.29 -19.12
C HIS A 49 17.36 20.55 -19.01
N GLN A 50 16.66 21.12 -20.01
CA GLN A 50 15.27 21.60 -19.88
C GLN A 50 14.32 21.45 -21.09
N GLU A 51 14.78 21.29 -22.34
CA GLU A 51 13.86 21.20 -23.49
C GLU A 51 13.32 19.76 -23.68
N TYR A 52 12.07 19.52 -23.28
CA TYR A 52 11.38 18.24 -23.49
C TYR A 52 11.01 18.01 -24.98
N SER A 53 10.91 19.05 -25.81
CA SER A 53 9.96 19.04 -26.94
C SER A 53 10.46 19.28 -28.37
N LYS A 54 11.78 19.37 -28.65
CA LYS A 54 12.21 19.67 -30.05
C LYS A 54 12.72 18.51 -30.90
N TYR A 55 12.93 17.31 -30.37
CA TYR A 55 13.49 16.21 -31.18
C TYR A 55 12.80 14.87 -30.92
N ASP A 56 11.74 14.57 -31.67
CA ASP A 56 11.05 13.29 -31.58
C ASP A 56 11.68 12.19 -32.48
N SER A 57 11.70 11.01 -31.87
CA SER A 57 11.72 9.61 -32.32
C SER A 57 12.79 8.99 -33.20
N ASN A 58 13.62 9.67 -34.00
CA ASN A 58 14.53 8.93 -34.93
C ASN A 58 15.95 9.46 -35.12
N LYS A 59 16.49 10.27 -34.20
CA LYS A 59 17.92 10.60 -34.15
C LYS A 59 18.41 10.56 -32.71
N GLU A 60 19.51 9.85 -32.45
CA GLU A 60 20.20 9.88 -31.15
C GLU A 60 20.50 11.36 -30.81
N ARG A 61 19.82 11.90 -29.79
CA ARG A 61 20.02 13.29 -29.36
C ARG A 61 21.41 13.41 -28.72
N PRO A 62 22.19 14.45 -29.04
CA PRO A 62 23.36 14.83 -28.24
C PRO A 62 22.94 15.05 -26.79
N ILE A 63 23.49 14.29 -25.85
CA ILE A 63 23.11 14.36 -24.43
C ILE A 63 23.96 15.37 -23.64
N SER A 64 25.04 15.92 -24.24
CA SER A 64 25.92 16.90 -23.58
C SER A 64 26.07 18.19 -24.40
N VAL A 65 26.42 19.30 -23.74
CA VAL A 65 26.63 20.61 -24.37
C VAL A 65 27.86 20.58 -25.28
N ALA A 66 28.93 19.87 -24.91
CA ALA A 66 30.08 19.67 -25.80
C ALA A 66 29.69 19.00 -27.13
N SER A 67 28.78 18.02 -27.07
CA SER A 67 28.27 17.32 -28.25
C SER A 67 27.41 18.24 -29.13
N ILE A 68 26.58 19.09 -28.54
CA ILE A 68 25.84 20.15 -29.27
C ILE A 68 26.83 21.12 -29.93
N CYS A 69 27.79 21.64 -29.18
CA CYS A 69 28.80 22.56 -29.69
C CYS A 69 29.61 21.98 -30.86
N TYR A 70 29.88 20.68 -30.84
CA TYR A 70 30.64 20.01 -31.91
C TYR A 70 29.79 19.72 -33.16
N ASN A 71 28.58 19.21 -32.97
CA ASN A 71 27.72 18.74 -34.06
C ASN A 71 26.95 19.86 -34.75
N GLU A 72 26.53 20.89 -34.02
CA GLU A 72 25.78 22.05 -34.54
C GLU A 72 26.71 23.21 -34.93
N LYS A 73 27.86 22.86 -35.51
CA LYS A 73 28.95 23.79 -35.83
C LYS A 73 28.48 24.98 -36.68
N ASP A 74 27.74 24.71 -37.76
CA ASP A 74 27.38 25.73 -38.73
C ASP A 74 26.41 26.76 -38.13
N ASP A 75 25.42 26.29 -37.35
CA ASP A 75 24.49 27.16 -36.62
C ASP A 75 25.24 28.03 -35.60
N ILE A 76 26.12 27.43 -34.81
CA ILE A 76 26.88 28.15 -33.78
C ILE A 76 27.85 29.17 -34.40
N GLU A 77 28.61 28.78 -35.42
CA GLU A 77 29.54 29.69 -36.12
C GLU A 77 28.82 30.89 -36.73
N GLU A 78 27.61 30.70 -37.28
CA GLU A 78 26.80 31.79 -37.82
C GLU A 78 26.52 32.87 -36.76
N TYR A 79 26.16 32.46 -35.54
CA TYR A 79 25.89 33.41 -34.46
C TYR A 79 27.16 34.01 -33.86
N LEU A 80 28.24 33.23 -33.72
CA LEU A 80 29.52 33.74 -33.21
C LEU A 80 30.13 34.81 -34.13
N GLN A 81 29.90 34.72 -35.45
CA GLN A 81 30.34 35.73 -36.42
C GLN A 81 29.61 37.08 -36.29
N ARG A 82 28.43 37.11 -35.64
CA ARG A 82 27.67 38.35 -35.42
C ARG A 82 28.15 39.16 -34.21
N ILE A 83 29.04 38.59 -33.40
CA ILE A 83 29.63 39.28 -32.25
C ILE A 83 30.69 40.25 -32.80
N GLU A 84 30.42 41.55 -32.75
CA GLU A 84 31.33 42.59 -33.25
C GLU A 84 32.41 42.96 -32.22
N GLU A 85 32.15 42.67 -30.95
CA GLU A 85 33.04 43.00 -29.84
C GLU A 85 34.30 42.10 -29.83
N ASP A 86 35.45 42.73 -29.61
CA ASP A 86 36.73 42.03 -29.41
C ASP A 86 36.77 41.27 -28.08
N GLU A 87 36.01 41.72 -27.08
CA GLU A 87 35.92 41.12 -25.76
C GLU A 87 34.62 40.31 -25.61
N VAL A 88 34.78 39.02 -25.39
CA VAL A 88 33.68 38.05 -25.30
C VAL A 88 33.66 37.40 -23.92
N GLU A 89 32.48 37.32 -23.32
CA GLU A 89 32.26 36.64 -22.05
C GLU A 89 31.72 35.22 -22.29
N ILE A 90 32.45 34.20 -21.84
CA ILE A 90 31.93 32.83 -21.74
C ILE A 90 31.52 32.58 -20.28
N VAL A 91 30.23 32.31 -20.08
CA VAL A 91 29.63 32.05 -18.78
C VAL A 91 29.41 30.55 -18.62
N LEU A 92 29.99 29.98 -17.56
CA LEU A 92 29.94 28.57 -17.20
C LEU A 92 29.32 28.40 -15.81
N HIS A 93 29.03 27.17 -15.40
CA HIS A 93 28.70 26.93 -14.00
C HIS A 93 29.95 26.95 -13.11
N SER A 94 29.77 27.33 -11.84
CA SER A 94 30.76 27.15 -10.79
C SER A 94 31.06 25.67 -10.60
N GLU A 95 32.32 25.32 -10.29
CA GLU A 95 32.82 23.95 -10.30
C GLU A 95 32.69 23.29 -11.68
N PRO A 96 33.28 23.88 -12.75
CA PRO A 96 33.10 23.44 -14.13
C PRO A 96 33.57 22.00 -14.32
N ASP A 97 32.71 21.15 -14.88
CA ASP A 97 33.03 19.77 -15.18
C ASP A 97 33.62 19.61 -16.60
N ILE A 98 33.81 18.37 -17.05
CA ILE A 98 34.40 18.12 -18.37
C ILE A 98 33.50 18.59 -19.52
N ASP A 99 32.16 18.59 -19.39
CA ASP A 99 31.26 19.06 -20.45
C ASP A 99 31.36 20.57 -20.62
N CYS A 100 31.38 21.29 -19.49
CA CYS A 100 31.72 22.72 -19.44
C CYS A 100 33.09 23.05 -20.08
N ILE A 101 34.14 22.32 -19.69
CA ILE A 101 35.50 22.60 -20.17
C ILE A 101 35.61 22.33 -21.67
N VAL A 102 35.07 21.22 -22.17
CA VAL A 102 35.18 20.84 -23.57
C VAL A 102 34.31 21.73 -24.46
N SER A 103 33.10 22.07 -24.04
CA SER A 103 32.26 23.04 -24.76
C SER A 103 32.93 24.41 -24.85
N ALA A 104 33.48 24.92 -23.74
CA ALA A 104 34.22 26.18 -23.72
C ALA A 104 35.45 26.15 -24.63
N PHE A 105 36.17 25.02 -24.69
CA PHE A 105 37.31 24.84 -25.58
C PHE A 105 36.90 24.92 -27.05
N ILE A 106 35.83 24.22 -27.43
CA ILE A 106 35.30 24.23 -28.80
C ILE A 106 34.89 25.65 -29.21
N ILE A 107 34.11 26.33 -28.38
CA ILE A 107 33.64 27.70 -28.66
C ILE A 107 34.82 28.67 -28.75
N SER A 108 35.84 28.54 -27.88
CA SER A 108 37.04 29.36 -27.93
C SER A 108 37.82 29.19 -29.25
N LYS A 109 37.82 27.98 -29.83
CA LYS A 109 38.41 27.72 -31.16
C LYS A 109 37.60 28.37 -32.28
N TYR A 110 36.27 28.24 -32.24
CA TYR A 110 35.39 28.87 -33.24
C TYR A 110 35.47 30.41 -33.21
N LEU A 111 35.49 31.02 -32.03
CA LEU A 111 35.65 32.48 -31.88
C LEU A 111 36.95 33.03 -32.52
N ASN A 112 37.98 32.18 -32.63
CA ASN A 112 39.27 32.52 -33.23
C ASN A 112 39.43 32.01 -34.66
N ASN A 113 38.37 31.48 -35.28
CA ASN A 113 38.39 30.84 -36.61
C ASN A 113 39.42 29.70 -36.72
N GLU A 114 39.70 29.01 -35.62
CA GLU A 114 40.61 27.87 -35.59
C GLU A 114 39.87 26.58 -35.96
N LYS A 115 40.48 25.75 -36.81
CA LYS A 115 39.93 24.42 -37.12
C LYS A 115 40.10 23.50 -35.92
N LEU A 116 39.03 22.82 -35.52
CA LEU A 116 39.11 21.74 -34.54
C LEU A 116 39.99 20.60 -35.05
N HIS A 117 40.67 19.93 -34.13
CA HIS A 117 41.45 18.74 -34.45
C HIS A 117 40.52 17.61 -34.93
N LYS A 118 40.97 16.82 -35.92
CA LYS A 118 40.17 15.74 -36.51
C LYS A 118 39.72 14.65 -35.52
N ASP A 119 40.46 14.50 -34.43
CA ASP A 119 40.18 13.50 -33.38
C ASP A 119 39.33 14.07 -32.23
N MET A 120 38.82 15.31 -32.35
CA MET A 120 37.99 15.95 -31.31
C MET A 120 36.70 15.17 -31.02
N SER A 121 36.14 14.50 -32.04
CA SER A 121 34.95 13.66 -31.86
C SER A 121 35.15 12.58 -30.80
N ILE A 122 36.36 12.03 -30.66
CA ILE A 122 36.66 10.99 -29.67
C ILE A 122 36.53 11.54 -28.23
N ILE A 123 36.94 12.80 -28.02
CA ILE A 123 36.80 13.46 -26.71
C ILE A 123 35.32 13.75 -26.46
N VAL A 124 34.61 14.29 -27.45
CA VAL A 124 33.18 14.60 -27.37
C VAL A 124 32.36 13.35 -27.05
N ASP A 125 32.59 12.23 -27.73
CA ASP A 125 31.92 10.94 -27.48
C ASP A 125 32.14 10.46 -26.03
N CYS A 126 33.35 10.70 -25.49
CA CYS A 126 33.66 10.35 -24.11
C CYS A 126 32.96 11.25 -23.09
N VAL A 127 32.94 12.56 -23.34
CA VAL A 127 32.20 13.52 -22.52
C VAL A 127 30.73 13.15 -22.47
N GLU A 128 30.15 12.83 -23.61
CA GLU A 128 28.75 12.41 -23.68
C GLU A 128 28.46 11.14 -22.87
N GLN A 129 29.40 10.18 -22.84
CA GLN A 129 29.28 8.99 -21.97
C GLN A 129 29.43 9.31 -20.48
N ILE A 130 30.30 10.27 -20.12
CA ILE A 130 30.51 10.69 -18.74
C ILE A 130 29.28 11.45 -18.22
N ASP A 131 28.82 12.44 -18.97
CA ASP A 131 27.70 13.32 -18.63
C ASP A 131 26.38 12.52 -18.50
N SER A 132 26.11 11.65 -19.48
CA SER A 132 24.99 10.70 -19.39
C SER A 132 25.17 9.61 -18.33
N GLY A 133 26.31 9.57 -17.63
CA GLY A 133 26.64 8.58 -16.61
C GLY A 133 26.73 7.14 -17.14
N ARG A 134 26.93 6.96 -18.45
CA ARG A 134 27.04 5.67 -19.14
C ARG A 134 28.47 5.12 -19.14
N MET A 135 29.49 5.82 -18.66
CA MET A 135 30.86 5.30 -18.75
C MET A 135 31.09 4.04 -17.87
N GLU A 136 31.72 3.00 -18.44
CA GLU A 136 32.13 1.74 -17.78
C GLU A 136 33.62 1.47 -18.00
N TYR A 137 34.29 0.77 -17.08
CA TYR A 137 35.69 0.36 -17.23
C TYR A 137 35.88 -1.15 -17.16
N LYS A 138 37.08 -1.57 -17.56
CA LYS A 138 37.64 -2.89 -17.29
C LYS A 138 38.67 -2.76 -16.17
N ASN A 139 38.51 -3.56 -15.11
CA ASN A 139 39.54 -3.90 -14.13
C ASN A 139 40.27 -2.73 -13.41
N ASN A 140 39.63 -2.08 -12.43
CA ASN A 140 40.26 -1.27 -11.36
C ASN A 140 41.27 -0.17 -11.78
N GLU A 141 41.44 0.12 -13.07
CA GLU A 141 42.45 1.03 -13.60
C GLU A 141 41.75 2.29 -14.16
N ILE A 142 42.03 3.46 -13.57
CA ILE A 142 41.68 4.75 -14.18
C ILE A 142 42.84 5.15 -15.09
N ILE A 143 42.74 4.80 -16.36
CA ILE A 143 43.68 5.26 -17.39
C ILE A 143 43.03 6.35 -18.26
N ASN A 144 41.71 6.51 -18.20
CA ASN A 144 41.02 7.42 -19.10
C ASN A 144 41.26 8.91 -18.72
N PRO A 145 41.86 9.72 -19.61
CA PRO A 145 42.23 11.10 -19.31
C PRO A 145 41.03 12.03 -19.00
N CYS A 146 39.82 11.68 -19.45
CA CYS A 146 38.63 12.49 -19.21
C CYS A 146 38.19 12.51 -17.74
N PHE A 147 38.83 11.74 -16.84
CA PHE A 147 38.58 11.80 -15.40
C PHE A 147 39.46 12.77 -14.63
N ILE A 148 40.54 13.24 -15.24
CA ILE A 148 41.44 14.23 -14.64
C ILE A 148 40.72 15.52 -14.23
N PRO A 149 39.73 16.05 -14.97
CA PRO A 149 38.94 17.20 -14.53
C PRO A 149 38.33 17.05 -13.14
N TYR A 150 37.88 15.85 -12.76
CA TYR A 150 37.33 15.61 -11.42
C TYR A 150 38.39 15.72 -10.30
N ALA A 151 39.67 15.55 -10.64
CA ALA A 151 40.78 15.72 -9.71
C ALA A 151 41.35 17.15 -9.73
N LEU A 152 41.15 17.92 -10.80
CA LEU A 152 41.69 19.29 -10.93
C LEU A 152 41.24 20.18 -9.78
N ASP A 153 39.93 20.24 -9.52
CA ASP A 153 39.37 21.09 -8.47
C ASP A 153 39.89 20.71 -7.07
N GLU A 154 39.97 19.41 -6.77
CA GLU A 154 40.45 18.91 -5.48
C GLU A 154 41.95 19.20 -5.27
N VAL A 155 42.77 19.02 -6.32
CA VAL A 155 44.21 19.33 -6.28
C VAL A 155 44.42 20.84 -6.10
N LEU A 156 43.74 21.67 -6.90
CA LEU A 156 43.85 23.13 -6.81
C LEU A 156 43.36 23.66 -5.46
N LYS A 157 42.26 23.12 -4.91
CA LYS A 157 41.79 23.44 -3.55
C LYS A 157 42.84 23.08 -2.48
N ARG A 158 43.53 21.94 -2.60
CA ARG A 158 44.63 21.55 -1.68
C ARG A 158 45.84 22.48 -1.78
N GLN A 159 46.28 22.76 -3.00
CA GLN A 159 47.38 23.68 -3.27
C GLN A 159 47.07 25.09 -2.76
N ASN A 160 45.82 25.55 -2.92
CA ASN A 160 45.38 26.85 -2.43
C ASN A 160 45.21 26.88 -0.91
N ASN A 161 44.72 25.82 -0.27
CA ASN A 161 44.69 25.76 1.20
C ASN A 161 46.11 25.80 1.80
N GLN A 162 47.12 25.32 1.08
CA GLN A 162 48.53 25.44 1.47
C GLN A 162 49.09 26.85 1.19
N LYS A 163 48.74 27.49 0.06
CA LYS A 163 49.12 28.87 -0.28
C LYS A 163 48.43 29.91 0.60
N ASN A 164 47.16 29.75 0.94
CA ASN A 164 46.37 30.70 1.74
C ASN A 164 46.93 30.90 3.15
N LYS A 165 47.57 29.89 3.75
CA LYS A 165 48.32 30.08 5.02
C LYS A 165 49.51 31.05 4.90
N TYR A 166 50.07 31.20 3.70
CA TYR A 166 51.20 32.07 3.38
C TYR A 166 50.73 33.42 2.81
N GLU A 167 49.64 33.41 2.05
CA GLU A 167 49.02 34.59 1.42
C GLU A 167 48.11 35.37 2.36
N GLU A 168 47.47 34.77 3.38
CA GLU A 168 46.79 35.54 4.44
C GLU A 168 47.78 36.49 5.15
N LYS A 169 49.02 36.04 5.33
CA LYS A 169 50.10 36.85 5.91
C LYS A 169 50.52 38.02 4.99
N LYS A 170 50.58 37.79 3.68
CA LYS A 170 50.88 38.82 2.66
C LYS A 170 49.70 39.73 2.33
N ALA A 171 48.47 39.24 2.37
CA ALA A 171 47.25 40.01 2.14
C ALA A 171 46.97 40.98 3.30
N GLN A 172 47.40 40.61 4.51
CA GLN A 172 47.41 41.50 5.67
C GLN A 172 48.46 42.62 5.49
N GLU A 173 49.66 42.31 4.99
CA GLU A 173 50.70 43.30 4.62
C GLU A 173 50.32 44.18 3.40
N ALA A 174 49.58 43.65 2.42
CA ALA A 174 49.11 44.38 1.23
C ALA A 174 47.90 45.29 1.54
N LYS A 175 47.02 44.88 2.49
CA LYS A 175 45.97 45.74 3.05
C LYS A 175 46.53 46.95 3.78
N GLU A 176 47.67 46.81 4.45
CA GLU A 176 48.38 47.92 5.10
C GLU A 176 49.06 48.88 4.10
N LYS A 177 49.27 48.46 2.85
CA LYS A 177 49.88 49.27 1.77
C LYS A 177 48.91 49.81 0.72
N GLY A 178 47.62 49.50 0.81
CA GLY A 178 46.58 50.03 -0.09
C GLY A 178 46.57 49.43 -1.51
N GLU A 179 47.16 48.25 -1.70
CA GLU A 179 47.19 47.55 -2.99
C GLU A 179 45.93 46.68 -3.19
N ARG A 180 45.36 46.69 -4.41
CA ARG A 180 44.23 45.81 -4.78
C ARG A 180 44.75 44.38 -4.93
N THR A 181 44.30 43.47 -4.07
CA THR A 181 44.54 42.03 -4.23
C THR A 181 43.56 41.44 -5.25
N HIS A 182 44.07 40.82 -6.32
CA HIS A 182 43.27 39.98 -7.22
C HIS A 182 42.67 38.82 -6.40
N LYS A 183 41.35 38.63 -6.47
CA LYS A 183 40.69 37.47 -5.87
C LYS A 183 40.99 36.26 -6.76
N TYR A 184 41.68 35.27 -6.20
CA TYR A 184 41.97 34.00 -6.85
C TYR A 184 40.66 33.29 -7.21
N ASP A 185 40.39 33.03 -8.50
CA ASP A 185 39.21 32.28 -8.95
C ASP A 185 39.63 30.88 -9.42
N ILE A 186 39.38 29.88 -8.56
CA ILE A 186 39.73 28.47 -8.82
C ILE A 186 39.05 27.95 -10.10
N ASN A 187 37.84 28.42 -10.41
CA ASN A 187 37.10 27.93 -11.57
C ASN A 187 37.79 28.29 -12.88
N GLU A 188 38.34 29.51 -12.97
CA GLU A 188 39.07 29.94 -14.16
C GLU A 188 40.35 29.10 -14.36
N GLU A 189 41.07 28.80 -13.28
CA GLU A 189 42.24 27.95 -13.33
C GLU A 189 41.90 26.50 -13.74
N VAL A 190 40.77 25.96 -13.26
CA VAL A 190 40.26 24.65 -13.69
C VAL A 190 40.02 24.64 -15.20
N VAL A 191 39.34 25.66 -15.75
CA VAL A 191 39.07 25.76 -17.20
C VAL A 191 40.38 25.85 -17.98
N GLN A 192 41.30 26.73 -17.58
CA GLN A 192 42.58 26.92 -18.26
C GLN A 192 43.45 25.64 -18.23
N LYS A 193 43.50 24.95 -17.09
CA LYS A 193 44.23 23.68 -16.96
C LYS A 193 43.53 22.56 -17.74
N GLY A 194 42.19 22.58 -17.81
CA GLY A 194 41.38 21.72 -18.66
C GLY A 194 41.65 21.91 -20.16
N PHE A 195 41.83 23.14 -20.64
CA PHE A 195 42.21 23.40 -22.04
C PHE A 195 43.55 22.76 -22.39
N LYS A 196 44.55 22.89 -21.51
CA LYS A 196 45.85 22.22 -21.68
C LYS A 196 45.71 20.70 -21.71
N LEU A 197 44.82 20.14 -20.89
CA LEU A 197 44.55 18.70 -20.88
C LEU A 197 44.02 18.24 -22.24
N ILE A 198 43.03 18.95 -22.80
CA ILE A 198 42.45 18.63 -24.11
C ILE A 198 43.55 18.65 -25.20
N GLU A 199 44.40 19.67 -25.22
CA GLU A 199 45.51 19.75 -26.17
C GLU A 199 46.49 18.58 -26.06
N VAL A 200 46.83 18.17 -24.83
CA VAL A 200 47.70 17.01 -24.58
C VAL A 200 47.03 15.71 -25.03
N ILE A 201 45.74 15.51 -24.75
CA ILE A 201 44.98 14.34 -25.21
C ILE A 201 44.99 14.27 -26.74
N LEU A 202 44.69 15.38 -27.42
CA LEU A 202 44.69 15.44 -28.89
C LEU A 202 46.08 15.16 -29.47
N LYS A 203 47.14 15.68 -28.83
CA LYS A 203 48.52 15.39 -29.22
C LYS A 203 48.84 13.90 -29.08
N CYS A 204 48.42 13.23 -28.00
CA CYS A 204 48.57 11.79 -27.83
C CYS A 204 47.83 11.02 -28.93
N LEU A 205 46.54 11.33 -29.14
CA LEU A 205 45.70 10.69 -30.16
C LEU A 205 46.27 10.84 -31.57
N SER A 206 46.95 11.95 -31.86
CA SER A 206 47.59 12.18 -33.16
C SER A 206 48.75 11.23 -33.46
N LYS A 207 49.39 10.66 -32.41
CA LYS A 207 50.51 9.71 -32.52
C LYS A 207 50.05 8.26 -32.62
N LEU A 208 48.80 7.97 -32.26
CA LEU A 208 48.24 6.61 -32.30
C LEU A 208 47.76 6.25 -33.72
N ASP A 209 47.92 4.97 -34.06
CA ASP A 209 47.37 4.42 -35.29
C ASP A 209 45.85 4.48 -35.28
N LYS A 210 45.22 4.59 -36.46
CA LYS A 210 43.76 4.75 -36.60
C LYS A 210 42.95 3.67 -35.85
N LYS A 211 43.48 2.44 -35.76
CA LYS A 211 42.84 1.32 -35.05
C LYS A 211 43.02 1.37 -33.53
N GLU A 212 43.91 2.22 -33.04
CA GLU A 212 44.28 2.35 -31.62
C GLU A 212 43.79 3.66 -31.00
N LYS A 213 43.09 4.50 -31.77
CA LYS A 213 42.55 5.79 -31.31
C LYS A 213 41.35 5.61 -30.37
N PHE A 214 41.66 5.23 -29.14
CA PHE A 214 40.75 5.18 -28.01
C PHE A 214 41.39 5.90 -26.84
N LEU A 215 40.60 6.58 -26.02
CA LEU A 215 41.12 7.31 -24.86
C LEU A 215 41.77 6.40 -23.83
N ASP A 216 41.38 5.13 -23.75
CA ASP A 216 41.99 4.16 -22.85
C ASP A 216 43.45 3.83 -23.23
N ASN A 217 43.85 4.13 -24.47
CA ASN A 217 45.24 3.97 -24.94
C ASN A 217 46.06 5.26 -24.77
N VAL A 218 45.45 6.34 -24.26
CA VAL A 218 46.12 7.63 -24.09
C VAL A 218 46.79 7.69 -22.72
N ASP A 219 48.11 7.64 -22.72
CA ASP A 219 48.93 7.84 -21.51
C ASP A 219 49.53 9.24 -21.51
N ILE A 220 48.84 10.18 -20.88
CA ILE A 220 49.29 11.58 -20.83
C ILE A 220 50.57 11.78 -20.03
N SER A 221 50.91 10.85 -19.12
CA SER A 221 52.10 10.96 -18.26
C SER A 221 53.40 10.87 -19.05
N LYS A 222 53.34 10.25 -20.25
CA LYS A 222 54.47 10.20 -21.19
C LYS A 222 54.67 11.51 -21.96
N GLU A 223 53.65 12.35 -22.05
CA GLU A 223 53.72 13.62 -22.78
C GLU A 223 54.00 14.81 -21.89
N THR A 224 53.59 14.78 -20.62
CA THR A 224 53.74 15.91 -19.70
C THR A 224 53.63 15.51 -18.23
N ASP A 225 54.37 16.25 -17.38
CA ASP A 225 54.29 16.16 -15.91
C ASP A 225 53.22 17.12 -15.33
N LEU A 226 52.53 17.90 -16.17
CA LEU A 226 51.54 18.92 -15.73
C LEU A 226 50.38 18.39 -14.88
N PHE A 227 50.09 17.08 -14.97
CA PHE A 227 48.95 16.41 -14.34
C PHE A 227 49.36 15.30 -13.37
N GLU A 228 50.62 15.28 -12.91
CA GLU A 228 51.15 14.19 -12.07
C GLU A 228 50.38 14.05 -10.74
N GLU A 229 50.04 15.17 -10.10
CA GLU A 229 49.28 15.18 -8.83
C GLU A 229 47.85 14.65 -9.01
N GLU A 230 47.16 15.06 -10.08
CA GLU A 230 45.82 14.56 -10.41
C GLU A 230 45.83 13.06 -10.70
N LEU A 231 46.80 12.59 -11.49
CA LEU A 231 46.95 11.17 -11.79
C LEU A 231 47.28 10.36 -10.54
N MET A 232 48.13 10.86 -9.65
CA MET A 232 48.41 10.21 -8.36
C MET A 232 47.17 10.11 -7.48
N LEU A 233 46.33 11.15 -7.48
CA LEU A 233 45.08 11.17 -6.72
C LEU A 233 44.10 10.12 -7.26
N LEU A 234 43.90 10.08 -8.57
CA LEU A 234 43.04 9.11 -9.24
C LEU A 234 43.52 7.66 -9.04
N LYS A 235 44.84 7.41 -9.14
CA LYS A 235 45.41 6.06 -8.90
C LYS A 235 45.09 5.49 -7.51
N LYS A 236 44.96 6.36 -6.49
CA LYS A 236 44.62 5.96 -5.12
C LYS A 236 43.12 5.98 -4.82
N ASP A 237 42.31 6.48 -5.76
CA ASP A 237 40.90 6.74 -5.52
C ASP A 237 40.09 5.46 -5.32
N TYR A 238 40.45 4.38 -6.02
CA TYR A 238 39.82 3.07 -5.82
C TYR A 238 40.10 2.47 -4.43
N ASP A 239 41.33 2.59 -3.95
CA ASP A 239 41.69 2.12 -2.60
C ASP A 239 40.90 2.88 -1.53
N LEU A 240 40.76 4.21 -1.70
CA LEU A 240 39.91 5.04 -0.84
C LEU A 240 38.45 4.60 -0.87
N TYR A 241 37.90 4.30 -2.05
CA TYR A 241 36.55 3.75 -2.18
C TYR A 241 36.40 2.44 -1.39
N LEU A 242 37.35 1.51 -1.51
CA LEU A 242 37.32 0.24 -0.78
C LEU A 242 37.43 0.44 0.74
N GLU A 243 38.22 1.41 1.20
CA GLU A 243 38.31 1.78 2.61
C GLU A 243 37.00 2.37 3.14
N GLU A 244 36.40 3.32 2.41
CA GLU A 244 35.14 3.96 2.79
C GLU A 244 33.98 2.97 2.80
N ARG A 245 33.92 2.07 1.82
CA ARG A 245 32.88 1.02 1.76
C ARG A 245 32.95 0.05 2.94
N LYS A 246 34.14 -0.28 3.42
CA LYS A 246 34.31 -1.14 4.61
C LYS A 246 33.91 -0.45 5.92
N ASN A 247 33.76 0.88 5.90
CA ASN A 247 33.40 1.66 7.08
C ASN A 247 31.90 1.99 7.09
N ALA A 248 31.14 1.23 7.88
CA ALA A 248 29.69 1.40 8.04
C ALA A 248 29.24 2.80 8.52
N GLU A 249 30.13 3.57 9.18
CA GLU A 249 29.83 4.95 9.57
C GLU A 249 29.85 5.90 8.38
N ILE A 250 30.69 5.64 7.38
CA ILE A 250 30.82 6.46 6.17
C ILE A 250 29.84 5.98 5.10
N CYS A 251 29.77 4.67 4.88
CA CYS A 251 29.06 4.06 3.77
C CYS A 251 28.43 2.74 4.21
N TYR A 252 27.18 2.47 3.82
CA TYR A 252 26.54 1.18 4.07
C TYR A 252 25.76 0.66 2.87
N GLU A 253 25.70 -0.66 2.78
CA GLU A 253 25.00 -1.40 1.74
C GLU A 253 23.56 -1.67 2.16
N SER A 254 22.65 -1.62 1.20
CA SER A 254 21.24 -1.99 1.39
C SER A 254 20.67 -2.51 0.08
N LYS A 255 19.42 -2.95 0.11
CA LYS A 255 18.61 -3.18 -1.09
C LYS A 255 17.49 -2.16 -1.17
N VAL A 256 17.16 -1.74 -2.37
CA VAL A 256 16.05 -0.81 -2.65
C VAL A 256 15.19 -1.35 -3.78
N LYS A 257 13.89 -1.05 -3.75
CA LYS A 257 12.95 -1.43 -4.81
C LYS A 257 12.65 -0.24 -5.68
N LEU A 258 12.92 -0.35 -6.98
CA LEU A 258 12.83 0.74 -7.94
C LEU A 258 11.92 0.39 -9.12
N PRO A 259 11.21 1.37 -9.69
CA PRO A 259 10.41 1.17 -10.90
C PRO A 259 11.24 0.68 -12.08
N ILE A 260 10.75 -0.32 -12.82
CA ILE A 260 11.33 -0.75 -14.09
C ILE A 260 10.97 0.27 -15.19
N LYS A 261 11.96 0.69 -15.98
CA LYS A 261 11.82 1.59 -17.12
C LYS A 261 10.88 0.99 -18.16
N ASN A 262 9.97 1.81 -18.68
CA ASN A 262 9.02 1.43 -19.76
C ASN A 262 8.16 0.20 -19.45
N SER A 263 8.00 -0.16 -18.17
CA SER A 263 7.11 -1.25 -17.76
C SER A 263 5.65 -0.86 -17.95
N TYR A 264 4.91 -1.64 -18.74
CA TYR A 264 3.45 -1.46 -18.88
C TYR A 264 2.70 -1.80 -17.58
N GLU A 265 3.22 -2.73 -16.79
CA GLU A 265 2.57 -3.25 -15.58
C GLU A 265 3.00 -2.54 -14.28
N ASN A 266 3.74 -1.42 -14.39
CA ASN A 266 4.39 -0.74 -13.26
C ASN A 266 5.06 -1.78 -12.33
N GLU A 267 6.15 -2.41 -12.79
CA GLU A 267 6.87 -3.41 -12.00
C GLU A 267 7.97 -2.77 -11.13
N LEU A 268 8.34 -3.46 -10.05
CA LEU A 268 9.49 -3.08 -9.21
C LEU A 268 10.59 -4.13 -9.32
N LYS A 269 11.83 -3.66 -9.43
CA LYS A 269 13.01 -4.49 -9.30
C LYS A 269 13.75 -4.14 -8.01
N GLU A 270 14.13 -5.17 -7.25
CA GLU A 270 15.03 -5.02 -6.12
C GLU A 270 16.47 -4.96 -6.63
N VAL A 271 17.21 -3.92 -6.24
CA VAL A 271 18.60 -3.70 -6.67
C VAL A 271 19.51 -3.42 -5.48
N ASP A 272 20.81 -3.67 -5.65
CA ASP A 272 21.81 -3.31 -4.67
C ASP A 272 22.03 -1.80 -4.62
N ALA A 273 22.08 -1.27 -3.41
CA ALA A 273 22.18 0.14 -3.12
C ALA A 273 23.35 0.44 -2.18
N LEU A 274 24.02 1.56 -2.44
CA LEU A 274 25.10 2.06 -1.61
C LEU A 274 24.76 3.47 -1.10
N PHE A 275 24.80 3.64 0.23
CA PHE A 275 24.42 4.86 0.91
C PHE A 275 25.62 5.48 1.62
N TRP A 276 25.95 6.74 1.28
CA TRP A 276 26.90 7.53 2.02
C TRP A 276 26.20 8.31 3.14
N ASN A 277 26.77 8.25 4.34
CA ASN A 277 26.34 8.99 5.53
C ASN A 277 27.04 10.34 5.68
N GLY A 278 28.15 10.54 4.97
CA GLY A 278 28.98 11.74 4.99
C GLY A 278 29.57 12.06 3.62
N LYS A 279 30.28 13.18 3.52
CA LYS A 279 31.00 13.55 2.29
C LYS A 279 32.09 12.51 2.02
N SER A 280 32.02 11.88 0.84
CA SER A 280 33.01 10.91 0.34
C SER A 280 34.37 11.59 0.16
N LYS A 281 35.46 10.89 0.53
CA LYS A 281 36.84 11.27 0.19
C LYS A 281 37.22 10.75 -1.19
N CYS A 282 36.62 9.64 -1.61
CA CYS A 282 36.74 9.15 -2.97
C CYS A 282 36.00 10.08 -3.95
N ILE A 283 36.68 10.47 -5.02
CA ILE A 283 36.21 11.39 -6.06
C ILE A 283 35.28 10.67 -7.03
N LEU A 284 35.65 9.46 -7.47
CA LEU A 284 34.91 8.69 -8.47
C LEU A 284 34.00 7.62 -7.84
N HIS A 285 33.57 7.85 -6.60
CA HIS A 285 32.76 6.93 -5.79
C HIS A 285 31.54 6.37 -6.52
N LYS A 286 30.83 7.20 -7.32
CA LYS A 286 29.69 6.79 -8.16
C LYS A 286 30.10 5.77 -9.24
N TYR A 287 31.24 5.97 -9.89
CA TYR A 287 31.73 5.10 -10.96
C TYR A 287 32.22 3.77 -10.39
N TRP A 288 32.93 3.81 -9.26
CA TRP A 288 33.38 2.61 -8.56
C TRP A 288 32.21 1.75 -8.07
N ALA A 289 31.23 2.37 -7.43
CA ALA A 289 30.05 1.66 -6.93
C ALA A 289 29.32 0.89 -8.04
N ARG A 290 29.13 1.51 -9.22
CA ARG A 290 28.42 0.89 -10.35
C ARG A 290 29.14 -0.31 -10.96
N GLN A 291 30.45 -0.41 -10.77
CA GLN A 291 31.28 -1.47 -11.36
C GLN A 291 31.72 -2.51 -10.34
N ASP A 292 31.42 -2.28 -9.06
CA ASP A 292 31.84 -3.15 -7.98
C ASP A 292 31.14 -4.52 -8.04
N LYS A 293 31.82 -5.49 -8.66
CA LYS A 293 31.34 -6.87 -8.82
C LYS A 293 31.24 -7.63 -7.51
N THR A 294 31.68 -7.05 -6.39
CA THR A 294 31.49 -7.63 -5.06
C THR A 294 30.21 -7.15 -4.39
N ALA A 295 29.39 -6.34 -5.07
CA ALA A 295 28.00 -6.12 -4.69
C ALA A 295 27.22 -7.46 -4.63
N PRO A 296 26.24 -7.63 -3.73
CA PRO A 296 25.53 -8.90 -3.51
C PRO A 296 24.97 -9.60 -4.77
N LEU A 297 24.47 -8.86 -5.74
CA LEU A 297 23.92 -9.36 -7.01
C LEU A 297 24.99 -9.52 -8.10
N GLY A 298 26.22 -9.05 -7.87
CA GLY A 298 27.32 -9.11 -8.85
C GLY A 298 27.18 -8.14 -10.02
N GLU A 299 26.16 -7.28 -10.04
CA GLU A 299 25.89 -6.31 -11.10
C GLU A 299 26.58 -4.96 -10.86
N GLY A 300 27.10 -4.73 -9.65
CA GLY A 300 27.45 -3.40 -9.14
C GLY A 300 26.32 -2.80 -8.31
N PHE A 301 26.62 -1.75 -7.55
CA PHE A 301 25.59 -0.97 -6.86
C PHE A 301 24.86 -0.10 -7.89
N ILE A 302 23.70 -0.59 -8.32
CA ILE A 302 22.85 0.11 -9.29
C ILE A 302 22.38 1.44 -8.71
N PHE A 303 22.06 1.49 -7.42
CA PHE A 303 21.58 2.70 -6.74
C PHE A 303 22.66 3.31 -5.85
N THR A 304 22.80 4.64 -5.91
CA THR A 304 23.73 5.40 -5.06
C THR A 304 23.01 6.56 -4.38
N PHE A 305 23.22 6.74 -3.08
CA PHE A 305 22.80 7.91 -2.31
C PHE A 305 24.03 8.65 -1.79
N ILE A 306 24.29 9.86 -2.29
CA ILE A 306 25.53 10.60 -2.07
C ILE A 306 25.24 11.91 -1.35
N LEU A 307 25.92 12.14 -0.21
CA LEU A 307 25.90 13.41 0.49
C LEU A 307 26.99 14.32 -0.07
N SER A 308 26.60 15.39 -0.78
CA SER A 308 27.57 16.30 -1.43
C SER A 308 28.11 17.34 -0.45
N GLN A 309 27.24 18.05 0.26
CA GLN A 309 27.63 19.14 1.18
C GLN A 309 26.60 19.32 2.31
N ILE A 310 27.08 19.72 3.50
CA ILE A 310 26.26 20.37 4.53
C ILE A 310 26.48 21.88 4.34
N LEU A 311 25.50 22.60 3.81
CA LEU A 311 25.63 24.04 3.65
C LEU A 311 25.30 24.70 4.99
N LYS A 312 26.27 25.42 5.57
CA LYS A 312 25.99 26.39 6.62
C LYS A 312 25.45 27.65 5.94
N GLY A 313 24.35 28.20 6.46
CA GLY A 313 23.49 29.20 5.82
C GLY A 313 24.09 30.58 5.50
N GLU A 314 25.32 30.67 4.97
CA GLU A 314 25.91 31.94 4.52
C GLU A 314 25.31 32.42 3.18
N HIS A 315 24.74 31.52 2.38
CA HIS A 315 24.08 31.84 1.11
C HIS A 315 22.58 32.12 1.21
N GLN A 316 21.99 32.05 2.41
CA GLN A 316 20.60 32.44 2.61
C GLN A 316 20.50 33.96 2.47
N GLU A 317 19.57 34.42 1.62
CA GLU A 317 19.30 35.85 1.44
C GLU A 317 19.28 36.58 2.78
N LYS A 318 19.64 37.88 2.76
CA LYS A 318 19.56 38.80 3.91
C LYS A 318 18.21 38.79 4.68
N ARG A 319 17.20 38.06 4.19
CA ARG A 319 15.86 37.85 4.74
C ARG A 319 15.76 36.78 5.85
N ILE A 320 16.66 35.79 5.93
CA ILE A 320 16.64 34.71 6.95
C ILE A 320 17.78 34.87 7.99
N LYS A 321 18.22 36.10 8.23
CA LYS A 321 19.38 36.47 9.07
C LYS A 321 19.39 36.02 10.55
N HIS A 322 18.41 35.25 11.01
CA HIS A 322 18.21 34.96 12.43
C HIS A 322 18.04 33.49 12.79
N ARG A 323 18.36 32.54 11.90
CA ARG A 323 18.32 31.11 12.23
C ARG A 323 19.50 30.37 11.60
N ASP A 324 20.30 29.71 12.43
CA ASP A 324 21.28 28.72 11.99
C ASP A 324 20.53 27.49 11.47
N ILE A 325 20.16 27.51 10.18
CA ILE A 325 19.50 26.39 9.52
C ILE A 325 20.57 25.58 8.79
N ASN A 326 20.77 24.34 9.24
CA ASN A 326 21.58 23.38 8.51
C ASN A 326 20.74 22.75 7.41
N VAL A 327 21.26 22.77 6.18
CA VAL A 327 20.64 22.10 5.03
C VAL A 327 21.56 21.06 4.44
N ASN A 328 20.96 20.06 3.79
CA ASN A 328 21.68 18.93 3.20
C ASN A 328 21.58 18.98 1.67
N ARG A 329 22.72 18.79 1.00
CA ARG A 329 22.74 18.53 -0.45
C ARG A 329 22.93 17.03 -0.68
N VAL A 330 21.94 16.39 -1.31
CA VAL A 330 21.92 14.94 -1.57
C VAL A 330 21.67 14.71 -3.05
N ILE A 331 22.52 13.87 -3.65
CA ILE A 331 22.36 13.39 -5.02
C ILE A 331 22.06 11.89 -4.96
N ILE A 332 20.97 11.49 -5.59
CA ILE A 332 20.53 10.10 -5.67
C ILE A 332 20.57 9.72 -7.15
N SER A 333 21.17 8.58 -7.48
CA SER A 333 21.25 8.16 -8.88
C SER A 333 21.14 6.66 -9.02
N VAL A 334 20.69 6.23 -10.20
CA VAL A 334 20.76 4.85 -10.65
C VAL A 334 21.71 4.71 -11.82
N ASN A 335 22.24 3.51 -12.06
CA ASN A 335 22.98 3.20 -13.28
C ASN A 335 22.08 3.44 -14.52
N PRO A 336 22.41 4.38 -15.43
CA PRO A 336 21.59 4.69 -16.60
C PRO A 336 21.41 3.52 -17.56
N ARG A 337 22.35 2.56 -17.57
CA ARG A 337 22.24 1.31 -18.35
C ARG A 337 21.37 0.24 -17.71
N SER A 338 20.98 0.42 -16.45
CA SER A 338 20.02 -0.48 -15.83
C SER A 338 18.62 -0.28 -16.39
N ASP A 339 17.79 -1.29 -16.20
CA ASP A 339 16.37 -1.33 -16.51
C ASP A 339 15.51 -0.62 -15.45
N VAL A 340 16.08 0.09 -14.47
CA VAL A 340 15.33 0.76 -13.39
C VAL A 340 15.46 2.28 -13.44
N SER A 341 14.50 2.97 -12.83
CA SER A 341 14.46 4.44 -12.74
C SER A 341 14.16 4.92 -11.32
N LEU A 342 14.25 6.23 -11.10
CA LEU A 342 13.86 6.94 -9.88
C LEU A 342 12.51 7.67 -10.06
N LYS A 343 11.71 7.30 -11.07
CA LYS A 343 10.43 7.96 -11.36
C LYS A 343 9.55 7.99 -10.10
N GLY A 344 9.05 9.18 -9.76
CA GLY A 344 8.25 9.43 -8.56
C GLY A 344 9.04 9.76 -7.28
N LEU A 345 10.36 9.50 -7.22
CA LEU A 345 11.17 9.83 -6.05
C LEU A 345 11.32 11.35 -5.85
N GLY A 346 11.58 12.10 -6.92
CA GLY A 346 11.71 13.56 -6.87
C GLY A 346 10.44 14.25 -6.33
N GLU A 347 9.27 13.83 -6.82
CA GLU A 347 7.97 14.31 -6.32
C GLU A 347 7.77 13.97 -4.83
N ALA A 348 8.08 12.73 -4.42
CA ALA A 348 7.94 12.32 -3.02
C ALA A 348 8.84 13.14 -2.09
N LEU A 349 10.07 13.44 -2.51
CA LEU A 349 11.00 14.29 -1.78
C LEU A 349 10.53 15.75 -1.75
N GLU A 350 9.99 16.27 -2.85
CA GLU A 350 9.45 17.63 -2.91
C GLU A 350 8.25 17.84 -1.99
N LYS A 351 7.37 16.84 -1.89
CA LYS A 351 6.27 16.86 -0.90
C LYS A 351 6.79 16.90 0.53
N GLY A 352 7.80 16.08 0.85
CA GLY A 352 8.47 16.09 2.15
C GLY A 352 9.15 17.42 2.47
N GLU A 353 9.80 18.02 1.47
CA GLU A 353 10.44 19.33 1.58
C GLU A 353 9.41 20.42 1.87
N CYS A 354 8.32 20.48 1.09
CA CYS A 354 7.24 21.43 1.30
C CYS A 354 6.58 21.27 2.68
N PHE A 355 6.48 20.05 3.21
CA PHE A 355 6.02 19.81 4.57
C PHE A 355 6.97 20.44 5.59
N LYS A 356 8.29 20.22 5.46
CA LYS A 356 9.30 20.85 6.33
C LYS A 356 9.30 22.37 6.25
N GLU A 357 9.10 22.94 5.07
CA GLU A 357 8.96 24.39 4.95
C GLU A 357 7.76 24.92 5.74
N LYS A 358 6.61 24.25 5.66
CA LYS A 358 5.41 24.63 6.42
C LYS A 358 5.67 24.49 7.92
N GLU A 359 6.40 23.48 8.37
CA GLU A 359 6.80 23.30 9.77
C GLU A 359 7.68 24.46 10.25
N TYR A 360 8.73 24.80 9.50
CA TYR A 360 9.72 25.82 9.87
C TYR A 360 9.25 27.27 9.71
N PHE A 361 8.50 27.54 8.63
CA PHE A 361 8.13 28.90 8.19
C PHE A 361 6.62 29.20 8.27
N LYS A 362 5.77 28.20 8.53
CA LYS A 362 4.30 28.34 8.63
C LYS A 362 3.72 28.99 7.36
N SER A 363 3.03 30.12 7.49
CA SER A 363 2.46 30.85 6.35
C SER A 363 3.49 31.60 5.49
N ARG A 364 4.78 31.59 5.87
CA ARG A 364 5.85 32.36 5.22
C ARG A 364 6.79 31.48 4.39
N VAL A 365 6.31 30.36 3.84
CA VAL A 365 7.10 29.43 3.00
C VAL A 365 7.77 30.10 1.79
N SER A 366 7.17 31.16 1.25
CA SER A 366 7.75 31.96 0.16
C SER A 366 9.02 32.74 0.54
N LEU A 367 9.41 32.75 1.82
CA LEU A 367 10.72 33.25 2.24
C LEU A 367 11.85 32.28 1.94
N TRP A 368 11.55 30.98 1.82
CA TRP A 368 12.54 29.94 1.60
C TRP A 368 12.81 29.73 0.11
N ARG A 369 11.77 29.38 -0.64
CA ARG A 369 11.81 29.23 -2.10
C ARG A 369 10.76 30.11 -2.76
N ASN A 370 11.07 30.59 -3.96
CA ASN A 370 10.19 31.49 -4.69
C ASN A 370 9.07 30.69 -5.36
N ARG A 371 7.84 31.10 -5.10
CA ARG A 371 6.60 30.45 -5.56
C ARG A 371 5.88 31.24 -6.65
N GLY A 372 6.52 32.30 -7.17
CA GLY A 372 6.00 33.11 -8.26
C GLY A 372 6.15 32.48 -9.64
N LYS A 373 6.97 31.43 -9.76
CA LYS A 373 7.16 30.64 -10.97
C LYS A 373 7.45 29.20 -10.57
N SER A 374 6.73 28.24 -11.15
CA SER A 374 7.04 26.82 -10.98
C SER A 374 8.11 26.40 -11.99
N ARG A 375 9.09 25.58 -11.54
CA ARG A 375 10.08 24.99 -12.45
C ARG A 375 9.44 23.96 -13.38
N PHE A 376 8.50 23.19 -12.86
CA PHE A 376 7.77 22.18 -13.62
C PHE A 376 6.26 22.49 -13.69
N PRO A 377 5.56 22.04 -14.75
CA PRO A 377 4.14 22.35 -14.91
C PRO A 377 3.21 21.51 -14.01
N GLU A 378 3.70 20.42 -13.41
CA GLU A 378 2.88 19.54 -12.58
C GLU A 378 2.45 20.19 -11.26
N GLU A 379 1.26 19.84 -10.78
CA GLU A 379 0.66 20.43 -9.57
C GLU A 379 1.49 20.22 -8.29
N TRP A 380 2.34 19.20 -8.25
CA TRP A 380 3.21 18.95 -7.10
C TRP A 380 4.39 19.93 -7.02
N CYS A 381 4.67 20.70 -8.08
CA CYS A 381 5.75 21.68 -8.13
C CYS A 381 5.18 23.11 -8.16
N ASP A 382 5.24 23.79 -7.02
CA ASP A 382 4.73 25.15 -6.83
C ASP A 382 5.81 26.23 -6.66
N ASN A 383 7.07 25.87 -6.95
CA ASN A 383 8.24 26.72 -6.74
C ASN A 383 9.31 26.58 -7.83
N ASP A 384 10.28 27.49 -7.85
CA ASP A 384 11.33 27.57 -8.89
C ASP A 384 12.59 26.74 -8.59
N ASP A 385 12.65 26.09 -7.44
CA ASP A 385 13.81 25.30 -6.99
C ASP A 385 13.35 23.97 -6.32
N PRO A 386 12.54 23.13 -7.00
CA PRO A 386 12.11 21.83 -6.47
C PRO A 386 13.27 20.83 -6.43
N TRP A 387 13.06 19.71 -5.73
CA TRP A 387 13.86 18.50 -5.97
C TRP A 387 13.81 18.15 -7.47
N TYR A 388 14.98 18.13 -8.11
CA TYR A 388 15.10 17.75 -9.52
C TYR A 388 14.88 16.25 -9.66
N ASP A 389 14.02 15.83 -10.59
CA ASP A 389 13.58 14.43 -10.72
C ASP A 389 14.26 13.66 -11.85
N GLY A 390 15.21 14.28 -12.56
CA GLY A 390 15.95 13.61 -13.64
C GLY A 390 15.11 13.28 -14.86
N ARG A 391 13.94 13.91 -15.05
CA ARG A 391 13.02 13.62 -16.17
C ARG A 391 13.64 13.73 -17.57
N ASN A 392 14.73 14.50 -17.72
CA ASN A 392 15.46 14.65 -19.00
C ASN A 392 16.52 13.57 -19.21
N PHE A 393 16.75 12.71 -18.21
CA PHE A 393 17.70 11.60 -18.20
C PHE A 393 16.99 10.30 -17.79
N ASP A 394 15.78 10.07 -18.30
CA ASP A 394 14.96 8.89 -18.00
C ASP A 394 14.77 8.61 -16.49
N TYR A 395 14.67 9.69 -15.70
CA TYR A 395 14.58 9.64 -14.24
C TYR A 395 15.73 8.85 -13.59
N THR A 396 16.96 8.96 -14.12
CA THR A 396 18.12 8.22 -13.59
C THR A 396 18.85 8.95 -12.46
N ILE A 397 18.48 10.20 -12.17
CA ILE A 397 19.09 11.03 -11.14
C ILE A 397 18.02 11.87 -10.44
N VAL A 398 18.21 12.10 -9.14
CA VAL A 398 17.44 13.05 -8.34
C VAL A 398 18.44 13.90 -7.56
N ASP A 399 18.34 15.22 -7.66
CA ASP A 399 19.20 16.16 -6.91
C ASP A 399 18.33 17.07 -6.03
N SER A 400 18.85 17.36 -4.84
CA SER A 400 18.31 18.33 -3.91
C SER A 400 18.16 19.74 -4.50
N PRO A 401 17.26 20.58 -3.94
CA PRO A 401 17.17 22.00 -4.27
C PRO A 401 18.53 22.71 -4.19
N ARG A 402 18.74 23.76 -4.99
CA ARG A 402 19.99 24.54 -4.98
C ARG A 402 20.26 25.18 -3.63
N ILE A 403 19.20 25.60 -2.93
CA ILE A 403 19.31 26.13 -1.56
C ILE A 403 19.60 25.05 -0.51
N GLY A 404 19.56 23.76 -0.89
CA GLY A 404 19.67 22.61 -0.01
C GLY A 404 18.32 22.19 0.59
N SER A 405 18.25 20.95 1.05
CA SER A 405 17.07 20.38 1.71
C SER A 405 17.07 20.67 3.22
N LEU A 406 15.92 21.09 3.74
CA LEU A 406 15.63 21.22 5.17
C LEU A 406 15.44 19.86 5.86
N MET A 407 15.19 18.80 5.09
CA MET A 407 15.03 17.46 5.63
C MET A 407 16.37 16.93 6.15
N SER A 408 16.31 16.22 7.28
CA SER A 408 17.43 15.45 7.79
C SER A 408 17.76 14.26 6.88
N ILE A 409 18.99 13.77 6.94
CA ILE A 409 19.41 12.59 6.16
C ILE A 409 18.55 11.35 6.46
N SER A 410 18.12 11.20 7.71
CA SER A 410 17.20 10.13 8.11
C SER A 410 15.82 10.26 7.42
N GLU A 411 15.30 11.47 7.29
CA GLU A 411 14.00 11.72 6.63
C GLU A 411 14.10 11.48 5.11
N ILE A 412 15.16 11.97 4.46
CA ILE A 412 15.39 11.73 3.03
C ILE A 412 15.53 10.22 2.78
N LYS A 413 16.32 9.50 3.58
CA LYS A 413 16.44 8.03 3.48
C LYS A 413 15.11 7.32 3.75
N HIS A 414 14.28 7.85 4.65
CA HIS A 414 12.96 7.29 4.89
C HIS A 414 12.10 7.39 3.63
N ILE A 415 12.08 8.55 2.96
CA ILE A 415 11.34 8.72 1.70
C ILE A 415 11.92 7.81 0.61
N VAL A 416 13.24 7.76 0.44
CA VAL A 416 13.92 6.88 -0.52
C VAL A 416 13.54 5.40 -0.36
N ASN A 417 13.40 4.93 0.88
CA ASN A 417 13.03 3.54 1.12
C ASN A 417 11.52 3.26 0.95
N ASN A 418 10.68 4.30 0.89
CA ASN A 418 9.22 4.17 0.94
C ASN A 418 8.47 4.89 -0.19
N PHE A 419 9.13 5.58 -1.12
CA PHE A 419 8.42 6.33 -2.19
C PHE A 419 7.66 5.41 -3.15
N THR A 420 8.02 4.13 -3.23
CA THR A 420 7.27 3.10 -3.97
C THR A 420 6.19 2.43 -3.13
N ALA A 421 5.97 2.88 -1.89
CA ALA A 421 4.86 2.42 -1.06
C ALA A 421 3.54 2.99 -1.60
N PRO A 422 2.49 2.16 -1.70
CA PRO A 422 1.22 2.61 -2.21
C PRO A 422 0.59 3.65 -1.29
N LEU A 423 0.22 4.78 -1.89
CA LEU A 423 -0.57 5.83 -1.26
C LEU A 423 -2.06 5.53 -1.42
N VAL A 424 -2.80 5.66 -0.34
CA VAL A 424 -4.25 5.42 -0.28
C VAL A 424 -4.97 6.75 -0.43
N GLU A 425 -5.81 6.84 -1.47
CA GLU A 425 -6.63 8.03 -1.76
C GLU A 425 -7.91 8.06 -0.95
N ASP A 426 -8.57 6.90 -0.87
CA ASP A 426 -9.84 6.72 -0.19
C ASP A 426 -9.79 5.43 0.62
N TYR A 427 -10.42 5.42 1.79
CA TYR A 427 -10.45 4.25 2.65
C TYR A 427 -11.73 4.16 3.47
N LEU A 428 -12.13 2.93 3.71
CA LEU A 428 -13.20 2.57 4.62
C LEU A 428 -12.67 1.51 5.58
N ILE A 429 -12.87 1.68 6.88
CA ILE A 429 -12.56 0.66 7.88
C ILE A 429 -13.78 0.51 8.80
N LYS A 430 -14.55 -0.56 8.62
CA LYS A 430 -15.61 -0.93 9.56
C LYS A 430 -15.07 -1.86 10.63
N TYR A 431 -15.25 -1.47 11.88
CA TYR A 431 -14.94 -2.27 13.05
C TYR A 431 -16.19 -3.06 13.45
N VAL A 432 -16.11 -4.39 13.50
CA VAL A 432 -17.27 -5.26 13.75
C VAL A 432 -17.01 -6.13 14.97
N ILE A 433 -17.87 -6.03 15.98
CA ILE A 433 -17.83 -6.83 17.20
C ILE A 433 -19.06 -7.73 17.26
N PRO A 434 -18.92 -9.01 16.90
CA PRO A 434 -20.01 -9.96 17.07
C PRO A 434 -20.14 -10.36 18.54
N PHE A 435 -21.37 -10.56 18.99
CA PHE A 435 -21.68 -11.04 20.33
C PHE A 435 -22.88 -11.98 20.29
N THR A 436 -22.99 -12.82 21.31
CA THR A 436 -24.14 -13.72 21.50
C THR A 436 -24.99 -13.23 22.65
N ILE A 437 -26.30 -13.48 22.56
CA ILE A 437 -27.28 -13.20 23.59
C ILE A 437 -28.13 -14.44 23.85
N ASP A 438 -28.72 -14.52 25.04
CA ASP A 438 -29.75 -15.52 25.28
C ASP A 438 -30.98 -15.18 24.44
N GLU A 439 -31.36 -16.10 23.54
CA GLU A 439 -32.60 -16.11 22.75
C GLU A 439 -33.82 -15.68 23.58
N LYS A 440 -33.92 -16.15 24.84
CA LYS A 440 -35.05 -15.83 25.72
C LYS A 440 -35.09 -14.36 26.11
N LYS A 441 -33.94 -13.67 26.08
CA LYS A 441 -33.80 -12.26 26.42
C LYS A 441 -33.88 -11.34 25.20
N TYR A 442 -33.98 -11.86 23.97
CA TYR A 442 -34.04 -11.06 22.73
C TYR A 442 -35.07 -9.91 22.81
N THR A 443 -36.33 -10.24 23.12
CA THR A 443 -37.40 -9.23 23.20
C THR A 443 -37.14 -8.19 24.29
N GLN A 444 -36.50 -8.56 25.40
CA GLN A 444 -36.16 -7.62 26.47
C GLN A 444 -35.04 -6.67 26.03
N LEU A 445 -34.01 -7.19 25.36
CA LEU A 445 -32.93 -6.41 24.79
C LEU A 445 -33.46 -5.41 23.74
N CYS A 446 -34.30 -5.84 22.80
CA CYS A 446 -34.88 -4.94 21.81
C CYS A 446 -35.73 -3.84 22.46
N LYS A 447 -36.52 -4.17 23.49
CA LYS A 447 -37.26 -3.17 24.27
C LYS A 447 -36.33 -2.19 25.00
N LYS A 448 -35.17 -2.64 25.47
CA LYS A 448 -34.16 -1.79 26.11
C LYS A 448 -33.52 -0.84 25.10
N LEU A 449 -33.07 -1.36 23.95
CA LEU A 449 -32.42 -0.60 22.88
C LEU A 449 -33.35 0.46 22.27
N ASN A 450 -34.63 0.14 22.06
CA ASN A 450 -35.64 1.10 21.60
C ASN A 450 -35.81 2.33 22.50
N LYS A 451 -35.55 2.21 23.82
CA LYS A 451 -35.67 3.33 24.75
C LYS A 451 -34.54 4.35 24.63
N ILE A 452 -33.44 4.00 23.97
CA ILE A 452 -32.21 4.81 23.97
C ILE A 452 -32.28 5.96 22.92
N LYS A 453 -33.43 6.20 22.26
CA LYS A 453 -33.62 7.24 21.22
C LYS A 453 -32.52 7.18 20.15
N GLY A 454 -32.48 6.08 19.41
CA GLY A 454 -31.71 6.02 18.16
C GLY A 454 -32.52 6.58 16.99
N ASN A 455 -31.84 7.10 15.97
CA ASN A 455 -32.47 7.34 14.67
C ASN A 455 -32.58 6.02 13.92
N ASN A 456 -33.64 5.84 13.12
CA ASN A 456 -33.68 4.74 12.15
C ASN A 456 -32.66 5.04 11.05
N LEU A 457 -31.92 4.03 10.59
CA LEU A 457 -31.04 4.15 9.44
C LEU A 457 -31.91 4.47 8.20
N GLU A 458 -31.47 5.39 7.35
CA GLU A 458 -32.05 5.56 6.01
C GLU A 458 -31.72 4.30 5.20
N GLU A 459 -32.74 3.53 4.83
CA GLU A 459 -32.59 2.14 4.38
C GLU A 459 -33.19 1.84 3.00
N ASP A 460 -33.88 2.80 2.38
CA ASP A 460 -34.67 2.54 1.18
C ASP A 460 -33.77 2.08 0.00
N GLU A 461 -32.62 2.72 -0.22
CA GLU A 461 -31.68 2.33 -1.29
C GLU A 461 -31.04 0.95 -1.05
N ILE A 462 -30.70 0.63 0.20
CA ILE A 462 -30.08 -0.66 0.55
C ILE A 462 -31.09 -1.78 0.42
N LYS A 463 -32.34 -1.52 0.80
CA LYS A 463 -33.43 -2.50 0.75
C LYS A 463 -33.67 -2.99 -0.67
N GLU A 464 -33.66 -2.10 -1.65
CA GLU A 464 -33.89 -2.44 -3.07
C GLU A 464 -32.81 -3.35 -3.66
N TYR A 465 -31.59 -3.33 -3.10
CA TYR A 465 -30.51 -4.23 -3.53
C TYR A 465 -30.80 -5.71 -3.25
N PHE A 466 -31.58 -6.01 -2.22
CA PHE A 466 -31.81 -7.37 -1.74
C PHE A 466 -33.10 -7.98 -2.29
N CYS A 467 -33.11 -9.31 -2.51
CA CYS A 467 -34.33 -10.02 -2.88
C CYS A 467 -35.38 -9.95 -1.75
N LYS A 468 -36.66 -10.06 -2.11
CA LYS A 468 -37.79 -9.87 -1.17
C LYS A 468 -37.69 -10.67 0.15
N PRO A 469 -37.28 -11.96 0.17
CA PRO A 469 -37.13 -12.70 1.43
C PRO A 469 -36.11 -12.08 2.39
N ILE A 470 -35.01 -11.55 1.85
CA ILE A 470 -33.98 -10.85 2.62
C ILE A 470 -34.48 -9.50 3.09
N GLN A 471 -35.20 -8.78 2.22
CA GLN A 471 -35.86 -7.54 2.61
C GLN A 471 -36.72 -7.79 3.85
N THR A 472 -37.57 -8.83 3.82
CA THR A 472 -38.42 -9.19 4.95
C THR A 472 -37.63 -9.64 6.18
N TYR A 473 -36.51 -10.32 6.01
CA TYR A 473 -35.67 -10.78 7.12
C TYR A 473 -34.91 -9.65 7.81
N LEU A 474 -34.34 -8.71 7.04
CA LEU A 474 -33.43 -7.67 7.51
C LEU A 474 -34.08 -6.31 7.74
N PHE A 475 -35.07 -5.93 6.92
CA PHE A 475 -35.56 -4.56 6.79
C PHE A 475 -37.08 -4.42 7.03
N GLU A 476 -37.89 -5.42 6.68
CA GLU A 476 -39.34 -5.29 6.83
C GLU A 476 -39.81 -5.67 8.23
N ASN A 477 -40.33 -4.66 8.90
CA ASN A 477 -41.28 -4.80 9.98
C ASN A 477 -42.52 -5.48 9.40
N SER A 478 -42.84 -6.72 9.78
CA SER A 478 -44.15 -7.28 9.45
C SER A 478 -45.23 -6.43 10.14
N ILE A 479 -45.86 -5.54 9.38
CA ILE A 479 -47.06 -4.80 9.72
C ILE A 479 -48.21 -5.81 9.63
N GLU A 480 -48.44 -6.53 10.72
CA GLU A 480 -49.79 -7.01 11.00
C GLU A 480 -50.15 -6.57 12.41
N GLU A 481 -51.04 -5.58 12.47
CA GLU A 481 -51.75 -5.13 13.66
C GLU A 481 -52.65 -6.27 14.17
N SER A 482 -52.05 -7.28 14.79
CA SER A 482 -52.79 -8.11 15.74
C SER A 482 -52.75 -7.40 17.09
N ASN A 483 -53.93 -7.16 17.65
CA ASN A 483 -54.19 -6.49 18.94
C ASN A 483 -53.59 -7.20 20.18
N SER A 484 -52.54 -8.02 20.01
CA SER A 484 -51.88 -8.81 21.04
C SER A 484 -50.39 -8.46 21.18
N GLY A 485 -50.05 -7.18 21.37
CA GLY A 485 -48.94 -6.67 22.20
C GLY A 485 -47.49 -7.21 22.09
N ASN A 486 -47.15 -8.15 21.20
CA ASN A 486 -45.80 -8.72 21.07
C ASN A 486 -45.45 -8.93 19.59
N ARG A 487 -45.01 -7.86 18.91
CA ARG A 487 -44.36 -7.98 17.60
C ARG A 487 -43.00 -8.66 17.77
N SER A 488 -42.78 -9.78 17.08
CA SER A 488 -41.51 -10.53 17.08
C SER A 488 -40.78 -10.25 15.76
N PHE A 489 -39.80 -9.35 15.78
CA PHE A 489 -38.94 -9.08 14.64
C PHE A 489 -37.85 -10.15 14.50
N ASN A 490 -37.36 -10.37 13.27
CA ASN A 490 -36.23 -11.28 13.01
C ASN A 490 -34.88 -10.57 13.15
N CYS A 491 -34.82 -9.29 12.80
CA CYS A 491 -33.67 -8.41 12.92
C CYS A 491 -34.13 -7.04 13.45
N ASN A 492 -33.40 -6.45 14.39
CA ASN A 492 -33.56 -5.05 14.79
C ASN A 492 -32.23 -4.32 14.66
N LYS A 493 -32.28 -3.09 14.17
CA LYS A 493 -31.10 -2.23 13.98
C LYS A 493 -31.27 -0.94 14.75
N TYR A 494 -30.18 -0.45 15.32
CA TYR A 494 -30.17 0.74 16.15
C TYR A 494 -28.93 1.56 15.82
N SER A 495 -29.09 2.88 15.70
CA SER A 495 -28.00 3.83 15.49
C SER A 495 -27.96 4.82 16.66
N TYR A 496 -26.79 5.01 17.26
CA TYR A 496 -26.59 5.85 18.44
C TYR A 496 -25.42 6.83 18.26
N ASP A 497 -25.59 8.05 18.74
CA ASP A 497 -24.46 8.99 18.87
C ASP A 497 -23.57 8.59 20.07
N ILE A 498 -22.34 8.21 19.78
CA ILE A 498 -21.33 7.79 20.76
C ILE A 498 -20.98 8.90 21.73
N LYS A 499 -20.98 10.17 21.32
CA LYS A 499 -20.69 11.30 22.22
C LYS A 499 -21.69 11.38 23.36
N SER A 500 -22.93 10.96 23.10
CA SER A 500 -23.98 10.89 24.12
C SER A 500 -23.80 9.70 25.09
N LEU A 501 -23.17 8.62 24.61
CA LEU A 501 -22.99 7.38 25.35
C LEU A 501 -21.71 7.35 26.19
N ILE A 502 -20.63 7.96 25.68
CA ILE A 502 -19.27 7.82 26.23
C ILE A 502 -18.59 9.18 26.22
N ARG A 503 -18.22 9.66 27.42
CA ARG A 503 -17.61 10.99 27.62
C ARG A 503 -16.12 11.05 27.25
N GLU A 504 -15.45 9.91 27.19
CA GLU A 504 -14.03 9.81 26.87
C GLU A 504 -13.84 9.28 25.45
N ASN A 505 -12.88 9.84 24.73
CA ASN A 505 -12.55 9.35 23.40
C ASN A 505 -11.96 7.93 23.51
N MET A 506 -12.63 6.96 22.87
CA MET A 506 -12.37 5.53 23.07
C MET A 506 -11.12 5.01 22.35
N LEU A 507 -10.78 5.67 21.25
CA LEU A 507 -9.76 5.26 20.30
C LEU A 507 -8.49 6.11 20.38
N ASN A 508 -8.24 6.80 21.50
CA ASN A 508 -7.05 7.66 21.70
C ASN A 508 -5.77 7.04 21.13
N GLU A 509 -4.90 7.93 20.61
CA GLU A 509 -3.69 7.67 19.81
C GLU A 509 -3.27 6.20 19.68
N VAL A 510 -3.52 5.63 18.50
CA VAL A 510 -2.93 4.37 18.06
C VAL A 510 -1.78 4.73 17.11
N ASN A 511 -0.56 4.36 17.46
CA ASN A 511 0.67 4.76 16.74
C ASN A 511 0.83 6.28 16.55
N GLY A 512 0.44 7.09 17.53
CA GLY A 512 0.55 8.56 17.44
C GLY A 512 -0.40 9.20 16.42
N LYS A 513 -1.38 8.45 15.91
CA LYS A 513 -2.48 8.98 15.06
C LYS A 513 -3.76 9.03 15.88
N THR A 514 -4.46 10.15 15.81
CA THR A 514 -5.79 10.30 16.41
C THR A 514 -6.81 9.57 15.55
N LEU A 515 -7.47 8.57 16.15
CA LEU A 515 -8.56 7.84 15.52
C LEU A 515 -9.89 8.36 16.05
N ASN A 516 -10.84 8.55 15.15
CA ASN A 516 -12.21 8.90 15.46
C ASN A 516 -13.18 7.86 14.91
N ILE A 517 -14.39 7.90 15.44
CA ILE A 517 -15.51 7.14 14.89
C ILE A 517 -16.27 8.06 13.95
N SER A 518 -16.43 7.64 12.70
CA SER A 518 -17.11 8.40 11.66
C SER A 518 -18.52 8.78 12.10
N ASP A 519 -18.84 10.05 11.94
CA ASP A 519 -20.09 10.69 12.38
C ASP A 519 -20.44 10.52 13.88
N ASN A 520 -19.54 9.93 14.68
CA ASN A 520 -19.80 9.44 16.03
C ASN A 520 -20.98 8.44 16.07
N ILE A 521 -21.22 7.69 15.00
CA ILE A 521 -22.36 6.77 14.92
C ILE A 521 -21.95 5.34 15.30
N LEU A 522 -22.66 4.78 16.28
CA LEU A 522 -22.59 3.37 16.67
C LEU A 522 -23.82 2.62 16.20
N ASN A 523 -23.61 1.57 15.43
CA ASN A 523 -24.69 0.72 14.95
C ASN A 523 -24.73 -0.59 15.74
N ILE A 524 -25.92 -1.00 16.15
CA ILE A 524 -26.17 -2.29 16.80
C ILE A 524 -27.22 -3.03 15.99
N ILE A 525 -26.91 -4.26 15.59
CA ILE A 525 -27.82 -5.14 14.87
C ILE A 525 -28.05 -6.37 15.74
N VAL A 526 -29.30 -6.72 16.00
CA VAL A 526 -29.67 -7.87 16.85
C VAL A 526 -30.62 -8.80 16.11
N PHE A 527 -30.20 -10.04 15.96
CA PHE A 527 -30.94 -11.12 15.33
C PHE A 527 -31.65 -11.98 16.37
N LYS A 528 -32.86 -12.43 16.03
CA LYS A 528 -33.75 -13.25 16.87
C LYS A 528 -33.09 -14.54 17.36
N TYR A 529 -32.14 -15.08 16.60
CA TYR A 529 -31.44 -16.33 16.88
C TYR A 529 -30.25 -16.17 17.83
N GLY A 530 -30.24 -15.10 18.64
CA GLY A 530 -29.28 -14.92 19.72
C GLY A 530 -27.93 -14.34 19.28
N ILE A 531 -27.87 -13.71 18.11
CA ILE A 531 -26.64 -13.11 17.57
C ILE A 531 -26.84 -11.60 17.48
N GLY A 532 -25.82 -10.84 17.87
CA GLY A 532 -25.79 -9.40 17.65
C GLY A 532 -24.44 -8.93 17.12
N PHE A 533 -24.44 -7.77 16.51
CA PHE A 533 -23.25 -7.09 16.02
C PHE A 533 -23.26 -5.65 16.51
N ILE A 534 -22.12 -5.20 17.01
CA ILE A 534 -21.82 -3.78 17.20
C ILE A 534 -20.86 -3.41 16.09
N HIS A 535 -21.15 -2.36 15.33
CA HIS A 535 -20.22 -1.87 14.33
C HIS A 535 -20.21 -0.35 14.19
N PHE A 536 -19.09 0.17 13.73
CA PHE A 536 -18.89 1.60 13.46
C PHE A 536 -17.73 1.76 12.47
N ASP A 537 -17.68 2.92 11.84
CA ASP A 537 -16.67 3.24 10.82
C ASP A 537 -15.54 4.04 11.48
N ILE A 538 -14.30 3.75 11.14
CA ILE A 538 -13.11 4.39 11.70
C ILE A 538 -12.62 5.46 10.73
N GLU A 539 -12.52 6.69 11.23
CA GLU A 539 -11.85 7.81 10.58
C GLU A 539 -10.46 8.01 11.18
N ILE A 540 -9.46 8.03 10.32
CA ILE A 540 -8.08 8.35 10.67
C ILE A 540 -7.92 9.85 10.41
N GLN A 541 -7.72 10.64 11.47
CA GLN A 541 -7.39 12.04 11.28
C GLN A 541 -5.96 12.15 10.76
N ASN A 542 -5.81 12.62 9.53
CA ASN A 542 -4.52 12.92 8.95
C ASN A 542 -4.54 14.36 8.42
N GLU A 543 -3.54 15.16 8.80
CA GLU A 543 -3.36 16.51 8.22
C GLU A 543 -2.88 16.41 6.76
N GLU A 544 -2.29 15.28 6.38
CA GLU A 544 -1.86 14.99 5.01
C GLU A 544 -2.98 14.30 4.22
N SER A 545 -3.14 14.70 2.96
CA SER A 545 -4.19 14.20 2.07
C SER A 545 -4.04 12.73 1.66
N ASN A 546 -2.88 12.10 1.88
CA ASN A 546 -2.65 10.71 1.47
C ASN A 546 -2.08 9.89 2.64
N LEU A 547 -2.78 8.85 3.06
CA LEU A 547 -2.28 7.87 4.02
C LEU A 547 -1.48 6.78 3.31
N ARG A 548 -0.42 6.27 3.92
CA ARG A 548 0.25 5.09 3.37
C ARG A 548 -0.53 3.82 3.73
N PHE A 549 -0.52 2.86 2.82
CA PHE A 549 -1.18 1.58 3.04
C PHE A 549 -0.68 0.85 4.30
N ASP A 550 0.63 0.90 4.58
CA ASP A 550 1.18 0.22 5.75
C ASP A 550 0.77 0.86 7.09
N GLU A 551 0.52 2.17 7.11
CA GLU A 551 -0.04 2.87 8.27
C GLU A 551 -1.46 2.37 8.58
N ILE A 552 -2.31 2.24 7.55
CA ILE A 552 -3.66 1.68 7.67
C ILE A 552 -3.61 0.24 8.22
N LEU A 553 -2.71 -0.59 7.70
CA LEU A 553 -2.52 -1.96 8.20
C LEU A 553 -2.08 -2.00 9.66
N ASN A 554 -1.17 -1.12 10.07
CA ASN A 554 -0.69 -1.08 11.46
C ASN A 554 -1.81 -0.67 12.41
N ILE A 555 -2.62 0.32 12.04
CA ILE A 555 -3.81 0.72 12.80
C ILE A 555 -4.77 -0.47 12.98
N LYS A 556 -5.09 -1.20 11.92
CA LYS A 556 -5.94 -2.40 11.99
C LYS A 556 -5.34 -3.49 12.87
N TYR A 557 -4.04 -3.74 12.73
CA TYR A 557 -3.31 -4.73 13.52
C TYR A 557 -3.39 -4.40 15.01
N ASP A 558 -3.17 -3.14 15.40
CA ASP A 558 -3.23 -2.71 16.79
C ASP A 558 -4.66 -2.76 17.34
N LEU A 559 -5.65 -2.38 16.53
CA LEU A 559 -7.06 -2.47 16.91
C LEU A 559 -7.56 -3.92 17.05
N SER A 560 -6.86 -4.88 16.44
CA SER A 560 -7.09 -6.32 16.61
C SER A 560 -6.36 -6.92 17.83
N ASN A 561 -5.63 -6.09 18.59
CA ASN A 561 -5.02 -6.52 19.84
C ASN A 561 -6.11 -6.74 20.89
N ASN A 562 -6.20 -7.96 21.42
CA ASN A 562 -7.20 -8.38 22.41
C ASN A 562 -7.41 -7.36 23.55
N THR A 563 -6.34 -6.72 24.03
CA THR A 563 -6.41 -5.76 25.13
C THR A 563 -7.20 -4.51 24.76
N ILE A 564 -7.01 -3.99 23.54
CA ILE A 564 -7.72 -2.83 23.02
C ILE A 564 -9.17 -3.21 22.70
N GLU A 565 -9.38 -4.38 22.07
CA GLU A 565 -10.70 -4.88 21.76
C GLU A 565 -11.59 -5.02 23.01
N GLU A 566 -11.08 -5.64 24.09
CA GLU A 566 -11.82 -5.80 25.35
C GLU A 566 -12.16 -4.46 25.99
N ARG A 567 -11.23 -3.51 25.98
CA ARG A 567 -11.48 -2.16 26.50
C ARG A 567 -12.60 -1.47 25.72
N ILE A 568 -12.57 -1.57 24.38
CA ILE A 568 -13.60 -0.99 23.52
C ILE A 568 -14.95 -1.63 23.80
N PHE A 569 -15.01 -2.96 23.76
CA PHE A 569 -16.27 -3.68 23.95
C PHE A 569 -16.92 -3.37 25.30
N ASN A 570 -16.16 -3.43 26.40
CA ASN A 570 -16.67 -3.18 27.73
C ASN A 570 -17.23 -1.76 27.89
N LYS A 571 -16.53 -0.74 27.38
CA LYS A 571 -17.02 0.64 27.39
C LYS A 571 -18.34 0.79 26.62
N LEU A 572 -18.47 0.15 25.45
CA LEU A 572 -19.70 0.22 24.64
C LEU A 572 -20.89 -0.44 25.34
N ILE A 573 -20.74 -1.68 25.80
CA ILE A 573 -21.85 -2.41 26.44
C ILE A 573 -22.28 -1.77 27.77
N GLU A 574 -21.35 -1.12 28.48
CA GLU A 574 -21.64 -0.37 29.71
C GLU A 574 -22.36 0.95 29.39
N GLY A 575 -21.91 1.69 28.38
CA GLY A 575 -22.56 2.92 27.90
C GLY A 575 -24.02 2.67 27.45
N ILE A 576 -24.24 1.60 26.69
CA ILE A 576 -25.58 1.21 26.20
C ILE A 576 -26.39 0.46 27.28
N LYS A 577 -25.75 0.02 28.36
CA LYS A 577 -26.34 -0.73 29.48
C LYS A 577 -26.97 -2.05 29.02
N ILE A 578 -26.23 -2.84 28.23
CA ILE A 578 -26.67 -4.14 27.71
C ILE A 578 -25.86 -5.34 28.21
N LYS A 579 -24.89 -5.11 29.12
CA LYS A 579 -23.99 -6.15 29.65
C LYS A 579 -24.73 -7.39 30.17
N GLU A 580 -25.91 -7.25 30.78
CA GLU A 580 -26.71 -8.36 31.32
C GLU A 580 -27.38 -9.26 30.25
N TYR A 581 -27.43 -8.80 29.00
CA TYR A 581 -28.02 -9.52 27.86
C TYR A 581 -26.97 -10.28 27.05
N VAL A 582 -25.72 -9.83 27.10
CA VAL A 582 -24.59 -10.43 26.40
C VAL A 582 -24.15 -11.70 27.12
N VAL A 583 -24.09 -12.81 26.39
CA VAL A 583 -23.56 -14.08 26.87
C VAL A 583 -22.07 -14.17 26.62
N GLU A 584 -21.66 -13.87 25.38
CA GLU A 584 -20.27 -14.02 24.96
C GLU A 584 -19.93 -13.01 23.86
N LYS A 585 -18.79 -12.32 24.01
CA LYS A 585 -18.15 -11.54 22.94
C LYS A 585 -17.40 -12.51 22.01
N LYS A 586 -17.53 -12.34 20.70
CA LYS A 586 -16.70 -13.05 19.70
C LYS A 586 -15.53 -12.18 19.25
N LYS A 587 -14.57 -12.78 18.56
CA LYS A 587 -13.41 -12.08 18.02
C LYS A 587 -13.85 -10.94 17.10
N VAL A 588 -13.20 -9.79 17.20
CA VAL A 588 -13.44 -8.63 16.33
C VAL A 588 -13.05 -8.96 14.90
N MET A 589 -13.80 -8.37 13.96
CA MET A 589 -13.58 -8.50 12.53
C MET A 589 -13.50 -7.12 11.88
N PHE A 590 -12.79 -7.03 10.76
CA PHE A 590 -12.67 -5.79 10.00
C PHE A 590 -13.27 -5.97 8.61
N PHE A 591 -14.05 -5.01 8.17
CA PHE A 591 -14.52 -4.93 6.80
C PHE A 591 -14.00 -3.62 6.20
N SER A 592 -12.96 -3.70 5.36
CA SER A 592 -12.21 -2.51 4.96
C SER A 592 -12.01 -2.42 3.46
N GLY A 593 -12.18 -1.23 2.89
CA GLY A 593 -11.89 -0.93 1.50
C GLY A 593 -10.80 0.13 1.38
N ILE A 594 -9.99 0.08 0.33
CA ILE A 594 -9.02 1.13 -0.01
C ILE A 594 -9.01 1.40 -1.52
N SER A 595 -8.78 2.65 -1.90
CA SER A 595 -8.49 3.08 -3.27
C SER A 595 -7.04 3.57 -3.37
N ILE A 596 -6.35 3.22 -4.45
CA ILE A 596 -4.94 3.57 -4.70
C ILE A 596 -4.81 4.08 -6.12
N LYS A 597 -4.03 5.14 -6.34
CA LYS A 597 -3.71 5.64 -7.68
C LYS A 597 -2.99 4.59 -8.55
N SER A 598 -3.44 4.42 -9.79
CA SER A 598 -2.83 3.49 -10.76
C SER A 598 -1.35 3.79 -11.03
N ASN A 599 -0.96 5.07 -10.98
CA ASN A 599 0.41 5.50 -11.25
C ASN A 599 1.44 5.14 -10.16
N ILE A 600 0.99 4.77 -8.96
CA ILE A 600 1.82 4.29 -7.82
C ILE A 600 1.52 2.82 -7.51
N TYR A 601 0.64 2.20 -8.29
CA TYR A 601 0.27 0.81 -8.14
C TYR A 601 1.28 -0.09 -8.85
N TYR A 602 1.78 -1.11 -8.14
CA TYR A 602 2.69 -2.12 -8.69
C TYR A 602 2.04 -3.50 -8.60
N GLU A 603 1.92 -4.21 -9.72
CA GLU A 603 1.09 -5.42 -9.83
C GLU A 603 1.50 -6.49 -8.81
N GLU A 604 2.80 -6.72 -8.61
CA GLU A 604 3.29 -7.70 -7.63
C GLU A 604 2.80 -7.48 -6.18
N LYS A 605 2.40 -6.25 -5.82
CA LYS A 605 2.01 -5.91 -4.45
C LYS A 605 0.54 -6.19 -4.13
N HIS A 606 -0.39 -6.16 -5.09
CA HIS A 606 -1.83 -6.11 -4.78
C HIS A 606 -2.34 -7.34 -4.04
N LYS A 607 -1.94 -8.53 -4.50
CA LYS A 607 -2.27 -9.81 -3.88
C LYS A 607 -1.85 -9.83 -2.41
N LYS A 608 -0.63 -9.34 -2.14
CA LYS A 608 -0.08 -9.21 -0.80
C LYS A 608 -0.80 -8.18 0.04
N MET A 609 -1.19 -7.05 -0.57
CA MET A 609 -1.93 -5.99 0.11
C MET A 609 -3.30 -6.49 0.56
N ILE A 610 -4.11 -7.03 -0.34
CA ILE A 610 -5.44 -7.58 -0.03
C ILE A 610 -5.34 -8.68 1.02
N TYR A 611 -4.39 -9.61 0.85
CA TYR A 611 -4.18 -10.70 1.81
C TYR A 611 -3.85 -10.18 3.22
N LYS A 612 -2.95 -9.19 3.34
CA LYS A 612 -2.62 -8.59 4.63
C LYS A 612 -3.79 -7.78 5.19
N GLN A 613 -4.53 -7.08 4.33
CA GLN A 613 -5.69 -6.28 4.70
C GLN A 613 -6.81 -7.15 5.26
N MET A 614 -7.21 -8.23 4.59
CA MET A 614 -8.31 -9.10 5.05
C MET A 614 -7.98 -9.88 6.33
N ASN A 615 -6.69 -10.04 6.65
CA ASN A 615 -6.22 -10.74 7.85
C ASN A 615 -5.72 -9.80 8.96
N SER A 616 -5.86 -8.48 8.81
CA SER A 616 -5.35 -7.47 9.76
C SER A 616 -3.87 -7.69 10.13
N MET A 617 -3.02 -8.02 9.15
CA MET A 617 -1.60 -8.27 9.36
C MET A 617 -0.77 -6.99 9.25
N ASN A 618 0.27 -6.87 10.07
CA ASN A 618 1.29 -5.83 9.93
C ASN A 618 2.07 -5.99 8.60
N TRP A 619 2.42 -4.87 7.96
CA TRP A 619 3.25 -4.84 6.76
C TRP A 619 4.64 -5.48 6.93
N LYS A 620 5.29 -5.26 8.08
CA LYS A 620 6.63 -5.81 8.43
C LYS A 620 6.61 -7.24 8.98
N GLY A 621 5.43 -7.81 9.23
CA GLY A 621 5.30 -9.19 9.74
C GLY A 621 5.92 -10.23 8.79
N VAL A 622 6.39 -11.35 9.36
CA VAL A 622 7.08 -12.46 8.69
C VAL A 622 6.49 -12.72 7.30
N ASN A 623 7.32 -12.64 6.26
CA ASN A 623 6.94 -13.11 4.93
C ASN A 623 6.66 -14.61 5.05
N HIS A 624 5.38 -14.98 5.19
CA HIS A 624 4.98 -16.37 5.05
C HIS A 624 5.45 -16.84 3.67
N ASN A 625 6.03 -18.04 3.64
CA ASN A 625 6.59 -18.68 2.45
C ASN A 625 5.69 -18.44 1.22
N SER A 626 6.24 -17.83 0.16
CA SER A 626 5.47 -17.28 -0.97
C SER A 626 4.50 -18.29 -1.58
N ARG A 627 4.89 -19.58 -1.57
CA ARG A 627 4.07 -20.67 -2.08
C ARG A 627 2.77 -20.90 -1.29
N TYR A 628 2.83 -20.82 0.04
CA TYR A 628 1.63 -20.95 0.88
C TYR A 628 0.73 -19.73 0.70
N MET A 629 1.32 -18.54 0.68
CA MET A 629 0.59 -17.30 0.49
C MET A 629 -0.18 -17.28 -0.85
N ASN A 630 0.47 -17.69 -1.95
CA ASN A 630 -0.14 -17.74 -3.28
C ASN A 630 -1.36 -18.68 -3.32
N TYR A 631 -1.31 -19.81 -2.63
CA TYR A 631 -2.46 -20.72 -2.54
C TYR A 631 -3.69 -20.06 -1.89
N PHE A 632 -3.50 -19.33 -0.77
CA PHE A 632 -4.61 -18.61 -0.13
C PHE A 632 -5.06 -17.44 -0.97
N ILE A 633 -4.14 -16.73 -1.63
CA ILE A 633 -4.49 -15.62 -2.52
C ILE A 633 -5.43 -16.10 -3.63
N ASP A 634 -5.06 -17.17 -4.35
CA ASP A 634 -5.85 -17.59 -5.50
C ASP A 634 -7.21 -18.19 -5.09
N ARG A 635 -7.31 -18.73 -3.86
CA ARG A 635 -8.56 -19.26 -3.31
C ARG A 635 -9.46 -18.19 -2.71
N ASP A 636 -8.88 -17.23 -1.98
CA ASP A 636 -9.61 -16.32 -1.09
C ASP A 636 -9.69 -14.88 -1.63
N ILE A 637 -9.22 -14.64 -2.86
CA ILE A 637 -9.35 -13.35 -3.55
C ILE A 637 -10.17 -13.52 -4.82
N ILE A 638 -11.14 -12.64 -5.03
CA ILE A 638 -11.94 -12.54 -6.26
C ILE A 638 -11.58 -11.24 -6.96
N LYS A 639 -11.15 -11.35 -8.22
CA LYS A 639 -10.99 -10.21 -9.12
C LYS A 639 -12.34 -9.94 -9.79
N ALA A 640 -12.98 -8.81 -9.45
CA ALA A 640 -14.29 -8.45 -9.99
C ALA A 640 -14.17 -7.81 -11.39
N ASP A 641 -13.15 -6.98 -11.57
CA ASP A 641 -12.75 -6.37 -12.85
C ASP A 641 -11.22 -6.16 -12.87
N GLU A 642 -10.68 -5.45 -13.87
CA GLU A 642 -9.24 -5.19 -14.00
C GLU A 642 -8.63 -4.49 -12.77
N ASN A 643 -9.42 -3.66 -12.09
CA ASN A 643 -9.00 -2.72 -11.07
C ASN A 643 -9.61 -2.97 -9.68
N THR A 644 -10.54 -3.92 -9.56
CA THR A 644 -11.30 -4.17 -8.33
C THR A 644 -11.10 -5.59 -7.82
N TYR A 645 -10.64 -5.70 -6.57
CA TYR A 645 -10.30 -6.97 -5.94
C TYR A 645 -10.93 -7.11 -4.56
N TYR A 646 -11.60 -8.24 -4.33
CA TYR A 646 -12.22 -8.61 -3.07
C TYR A 646 -11.42 -9.69 -2.36
N GLY A 647 -11.06 -9.47 -1.10
CA GLY A 647 -10.41 -10.45 -0.23
C GLY A 647 -11.31 -10.93 0.88
N PHE A 648 -11.28 -12.23 1.16
CA PHE A 648 -12.15 -12.88 2.14
C PHE A 648 -11.33 -13.64 3.20
N SER A 649 -11.70 -13.49 4.46
CA SER A 649 -11.08 -14.22 5.57
C SER A 649 -12.06 -14.45 6.71
N LYS A 650 -11.79 -15.47 7.52
CA LYS A 650 -12.47 -15.66 8.81
C LYS A 650 -12.23 -14.52 9.80
N ASN A 651 -11.29 -13.60 9.52
CA ASN A 651 -11.03 -12.40 10.31
C ASN A 651 -11.67 -11.12 9.74
N GLY A 652 -12.22 -11.16 8.52
CA GLY A 652 -12.73 -9.94 7.89
C GLY A 652 -12.70 -9.95 6.37
N GLY A 653 -13.17 -8.85 5.79
CA GLY A 653 -13.22 -8.60 4.34
C GLY A 653 -12.34 -7.43 3.93
N ALA A 654 -11.78 -7.52 2.73
CA ALA A 654 -10.99 -6.46 2.12
C ALA A 654 -11.52 -6.12 0.71
N LEU A 655 -11.50 -4.83 0.37
CA LEU A 655 -11.64 -4.34 -1.00
C LEU A 655 -10.41 -3.51 -1.34
N LEU A 656 -9.86 -3.76 -2.53
CA LEU A 656 -8.84 -2.92 -3.13
C LEU A 656 -9.35 -2.45 -4.50
N ILE A 657 -9.43 -1.13 -4.67
CA ILE A 657 -9.69 -0.46 -5.94
C ILE A 657 -8.41 0.22 -6.42
N ILE A 658 -8.10 0.06 -7.70
CA ILE A 658 -7.03 0.79 -8.37
C ILE A 658 -7.69 1.89 -9.19
N ASP A 659 -7.43 3.14 -8.83
CA ASP A 659 -8.02 4.27 -9.53
C ASP A 659 -7.17 4.71 -10.70
N ASP A 660 -7.73 4.65 -11.91
CA ASP A 660 -7.03 4.92 -13.17
C ASP A 660 -7.54 6.22 -13.80
N ASN A 661 -7.78 7.23 -12.95
CA ASN A 661 -8.35 8.52 -13.36
C ASN A 661 -7.49 9.24 -14.42
N ASP A 662 -6.18 8.95 -14.48
CA ASP A 662 -5.24 9.56 -15.43
C ASP A 662 -5.54 9.18 -16.91
N LYS A 663 -6.27 8.10 -17.19
CA LYS A 663 -6.53 7.67 -18.58
C LYS A 663 -7.67 8.43 -19.29
N CYS A 664 -8.60 9.07 -18.58
CA CYS A 664 -9.71 9.80 -19.23
C CYS A 664 -9.38 11.28 -19.54
N GLU A 665 -8.26 11.84 -19.08
CA GLU A 665 -7.93 13.26 -19.33
C GLU A 665 -7.51 13.54 -20.78
N ASN A 666 -6.92 12.57 -21.47
CA ASN A 666 -6.52 12.69 -22.88
C ASN A 666 -7.69 12.67 -23.88
N CYS A 667 -8.94 12.56 -23.43
CA CYS A 667 -10.12 12.60 -24.30
C CYS A 667 -10.59 14.03 -24.67
N THR A 668 -9.80 15.07 -24.39
CA THR A 668 -10.28 16.46 -24.44
C THR A 668 -9.71 17.37 -25.54
N SER A 669 -8.86 16.89 -26.47
CA SER A 669 -8.14 17.82 -27.37
C SER A 669 -8.26 17.62 -28.89
N ASP A 670 -9.09 16.72 -29.42
CA ASP A 670 -9.37 16.70 -30.87
C ASP A 670 -10.63 17.52 -31.20
N GLN A 671 -10.43 18.77 -31.63
CA GLN A 671 -11.50 19.72 -31.99
C GLN A 671 -12.24 19.38 -33.30
N ASN A 672 -11.95 18.26 -33.99
CA ASN A 672 -12.44 18.02 -35.36
C ASN A 672 -13.21 16.71 -35.59
N GLY A 673 -14.06 16.27 -34.65
CA GLY A 673 -14.98 15.17 -34.93
C GLY A 673 -16.07 14.92 -33.89
N GLU A 674 -17.29 15.40 -34.13
CA GLU A 674 -18.47 15.16 -33.29
C GLU A 674 -18.82 13.66 -33.12
N SER A 675 -18.36 12.78 -34.01
CA SER A 675 -18.66 11.34 -33.96
C SER A 675 -17.79 10.54 -32.97
N ASN A 676 -16.58 11.00 -32.63
CA ASN A 676 -15.71 10.33 -31.64
C ASN A 676 -15.98 10.80 -30.20
N LYS A 677 -16.53 12.01 -30.03
CA LYS A 677 -16.90 12.55 -28.72
C LYS A 677 -18.01 11.73 -28.04
N LEU A 678 -18.98 11.24 -28.80
CA LEU A 678 -20.04 10.36 -28.27
C LEU A 678 -19.51 8.97 -27.87
N LYS A 679 -18.43 8.48 -28.52
CA LYS A 679 -17.85 7.17 -28.21
C LYS A 679 -17.02 7.21 -26.93
N CYS A 680 -16.18 8.24 -26.74
CA CYS A 680 -15.47 8.45 -25.48
C CYS A 680 -16.41 8.81 -24.32
N ILE A 681 -17.51 9.53 -24.56
CA ILE A 681 -18.52 9.80 -23.53
C ILE A 681 -19.25 8.52 -23.11
N ASN A 682 -19.46 7.56 -24.02
CA ASN A 682 -20.11 6.28 -23.68
C ASN A 682 -19.15 5.26 -23.05
N GLU A 683 -17.85 5.34 -23.32
CA GLU A 683 -16.82 4.48 -22.71
C GLU A 683 -16.32 5.04 -21.35
N CYS A 684 -15.97 6.34 -21.24
CA CYS A 684 -15.68 6.98 -19.93
C CYS A 684 -16.97 7.22 -19.11
N GLY A 685 -18.16 7.24 -19.72
CA GLY A 685 -19.45 7.44 -19.03
C GLY A 685 -19.89 6.26 -18.16
N ARG A 686 -19.36 5.05 -18.39
CA ARG A 686 -19.54 3.92 -17.46
C ARG A 686 -18.60 4.01 -16.24
N ASN A 687 -17.48 4.74 -16.33
CA ASN A 687 -16.57 4.97 -15.20
C ASN A 687 -17.05 6.08 -14.24
N LYS A 688 -17.97 6.97 -14.65
CA LYS A 688 -18.57 7.98 -13.75
C LYS A 688 -19.52 7.40 -12.69
N ASN A 689 -19.87 6.12 -12.80
CA ASN A 689 -20.59 5.39 -11.76
C ASN A 689 -19.66 4.49 -10.92
N LYS A 690 -18.37 4.84 -10.77
CA LYS A 690 -17.61 4.43 -9.59
C LYS A 690 -18.26 5.09 -8.37
N LYS A 691 -19.37 4.51 -7.91
CA LYS A 691 -19.94 4.79 -6.59
C LYS A 691 -18.83 4.57 -5.57
N SER A 692 -18.67 5.50 -4.64
CA SER A 692 -17.57 5.51 -3.68
C SER A 692 -17.43 4.16 -2.97
N ILE A 693 -16.22 3.85 -2.44
CA ILE A 693 -16.00 2.67 -1.58
C ILE A 693 -17.06 2.64 -0.45
N HIS A 694 -17.49 3.80 0.00
CA HIS A 694 -18.50 3.96 1.03
C HIS A 694 -19.91 3.56 0.58
N ASP A 695 -20.28 3.77 -0.68
CA ASP A 695 -21.65 3.58 -1.15
C ASP A 695 -21.99 2.14 -1.50
N TYR A 696 -21.19 1.44 -2.29
CA TYR A 696 -21.54 0.07 -2.68
C TYR A 696 -20.95 -0.95 -1.70
N PHE A 697 -19.63 -0.91 -1.49
CA PHE A 697 -18.96 -1.84 -0.60
C PHE A 697 -19.33 -1.59 0.86
N GLY A 698 -19.30 -0.32 1.30
CA GLY A 698 -19.63 0.06 2.66
C GLY A 698 -21.10 -0.13 3.06
N LYS A 699 -22.03 -0.20 2.11
CA LYS A 699 -23.45 -0.45 2.39
C LYS A 699 -23.83 -1.88 2.01
N ASN A 700 -23.92 -2.17 0.72
CA ASN A 700 -24.51 -3.42 0.20
C ASN A 700 -23.66 -4.64 0.55
N ASP A 701 -22.37 -4.62 0.21
CA ASP A 701 -21.48 -5.79 0.40
C ASP A 701 -21.25 -6.09 1.89
N PHE A 702 -21.26 -5.05 2.72
CA PHE A 702 -21.18 -5.20 4.17
C PHE A 702 -22.36 -6.00 4.75
N TYR A 703 -23.58 -5.78 4.26
CA TYR A 703 -24.74 -6.58 4.69
C TYR A 703 -24.68 -8.03 4.19
N LEU A 704 -24.13 -8.29 3.00
CA LEU A 704 -23.87 -9.66 2.53
C LEU A 704 -22.92 -10.40 3.50
N PHE A 705 -21.83 -9.73 3.91
CA PHE A 705 -20.91 -10.23 4.92
C PHE A 705 -21.62 -10.50 6.26
N LEU A 706 -22.43 -9.57 6.76
CA LEU A 706 -23.14 -9.73 8.03
C LEU A 706 -24.15 -10.88 8.02
N ILE A 707 -24.90 -11.08 6.92
CA ILE A 707 -25.85 -12.21 6.80
C ILE A 707 -25.08 -13.54 6.90
N ALA A 708 -24.02 -13.70 6.11
CA ALA A 708 -23.24 -14.93 6.09
C ALA A 708 -22.55 -15.19 7.44
N LEU A 709 -22.04 -14.14 8.10
CA LEU A 709 -21.45 -14.23 9.43
C LEU A 709 -22.50 -14.59 10.49
N GLN A 710 -23.69 -14.00 10.42
CA GLN A 710 -24.80 -14.31 11.31
C GLN A 710 -25.20 -15.77 11.20
N GLN A 711 -25.28 -16.30 9.97
CA GLN A 711 -25.56 -17.71 9.75
C GLN A 711 -24.50 -18.60 10.41
N ARG A 712 -23.21 -18.31 10.23
CA ARG A 712 -22.11 -19.05 10.87
C ARG A 712 -22.26 -19.06 12.39
N LEU A 713 -22.44 -17.88 12.99
CA LEU A 713 -22.51 -17.74 14.43
C LEU A 713 -23.75 -18.42 15.02
N SER A 714 -24.89 -18.36 14.32
CA SER A 714 -26.09 -19.10 14.71
C SER A 714 -25.89 -20.61 14.65
N LEU A 715 -25.25 -21.13 13.59
CA LEU A 715 -24.90 -22.56 13.49
C LEU A 715 -23.96 -22.99 14.63
N LEU A 716 -22.88 -22.24 14.90
CA LEU A 716 -22.00 -22.53 16.04
C LEU A 716 -22.74 -22.48 17.38
N ALA A 717 -23.72 -21.59 17.54
CA ALA A 717 -24.55 -21.56 18.74
C ALA A 717 -25.47 -22.79 18.86
N PHE A 718 -25.97 -23.32 17.73
CA PHE A 718 -26.72 -24.57 17.71
C PHE A 718 -25.84 -25.77 18.05
N ASP A 719 -24.65 -25.85 17.47
CA ASP A 719 -23.66 -26.91 17.74
C ASP A 719 -23.26 -26.92 19.22
N ASN A 720 -22.93 -25.76 19.80
CA ASN A 720 -22.63 -25.65 21.23
C ASN A 720 -23.81 -26.09 22.13
N LYS A 721 -25.05 -25.83 21.73
CA LYS A 721 -26.23 -26.31 22.48
C LYS A 721 -26.40 -27.84 22.35
N LEU A 722 -26.01 -28.44 21.22
CA LEU A 722 -26.03 -29.89 21.02
C LEU A 722 -24.92 -30.60 21.80
N SER A 723 -23.71 -30.01 21.86
CA SER A 723 -22.55 -30.64 22.51
C SER A 723 -22.68 -30.73 24.03
N VAL A 724 -23.39 -29.80 24.67
CA VAL A 724 -23.67 -29.79 26.13
C VAL A 724 -24.77 -30.80 26.53
N TYR A 725 -25.40 -31.47 25.56
CA TYR A 725 -26.54 -32.34 25.81
C TYR A 725 -26.15 -33.69 26.46
N ASP A 726 -26.52 -33.90 27.73
CA ASP A 726 -26.32 -35.18 28.46
C ASP A 726 -27.63 -35.98 28.67
N LYS A 727 -27.51 -37.31 28.58
CA LYS A 727 -28.50 -38.35 28.24
C LYS A 727 -29.74 -38.51 29.15
N LYS A 728 -29.94 -37.71 30.21
CA LYS A 728 -30.88 -38.08 31.29
C LYS A 728 -32.19 -37.28 31.44
N SER A 729 -32.40 -36.07 30.87
CA SER A 729 -33.68 -35.36 31.15
C SER A 729 -34.27 -34.39 30.11
N GLN A 730 -33.70 -34.21 28.92
CA GLN A 730 -34.02 -33.01 28.11
C GLN A 730 -34.65 -33.26 26.74
N LYS A 731 -35.59 -34.22 26.59
CA LYS A 731 -36.24 -34.46 25.27
C LYS A 731 -36.95 -33.21 24.73
N ARG A 732 -37.52 -32.39 25.63
CA ARG A 732 -38.19 -31.13 25.28
C ARG A 732 -37.23 -30.10 24.71
N ASP A 733 -35.97 -30.07 25.18
CA ASP A 733 -34.98 -29.10 24.74
C ASP A 733 -34.47 -29.42 23.32
N ILE A 734 -34.31 -30.70 22.96
CA ILE A 734 -34.00 -31.10 21.56
C ILE A 734 -35.13 -30.73 20.62
N GLN A 735 -36.39 -31.03 20.99
CA GLN A 735 -37.54 -30.67 20.16
C GLN A 735 -37.63 -29.16 19.93
N ARG A 736 -37.34 -28.38 20.97
CA ARG A 736 -37.22 -26.92 20.86
C ARG A 736 -36.06 -26.51 19.95
N LEU A 737 -34.89 -27.09 20.13
CA LEU A 737 -33.71 -26.80 19.32
C LEU A 737 -33.93 -27.11 17.84
N ARG A 738 -34.59 -28.22 17.54
CA ARG A 738 -35.04 -28.58 16.19
C ARG A 738 -36.00 -27.55 15.62
N GLY A 739 -37.02 -27.15 16.39
CA GLY A 739 -37.96 -26.12 15.97
C GLY A 739 -37.25 -24.80 15.66
N LEU A 740 -36.27 -24.42 16.49
CA LEU A 740 -35.44 -23.23 16.26
C LEU A 740 -34.57 -23.35 15.02
N LEU A 741 -33.92 -24.51 14.80
CA LEU A 741 -33.10 -24.75 13.62
C LEU A 741 -33.94 -24.71 12.34
N VAL A 742 -35.12 -25.35 12.32
CA VAL A 742 -36.05 -25.32 11.18
C VAL A 742 -36.55 -23.90 10.91
N ASN A 743 -36.90 -23.15 11.96
CA ASN A 743 -37.29 -21.75 11.81
C ASN A 743 -36.14 -20.90 11.24
N PHE A 744 -34.93 -21.10 11.74
CA PHE A 744 -33.73 -20.45 11.23
C PHE A 744 -33.48 -20.79 9.77
N THR A 745 -33.54 -22.06 9.37
CA THR A 745 -33.34 -22.44 7.96
C THR A 745 -34.44 -21.95 7.03
N THR A 746 -35.67 -21.80 7.54
CA THR A 746 -36.79 -21.31 6.72
C THR A 746 -36.72 -19.79 6.54
N GLN A 747 -36.22 -19.06 7.53
CA GLN A 747 -36.29 -17.60 7.57
C GLN A 747 -34.96 -16.88 7.35
N GLY A 748 -33.83 -17.51 7.66
CA GLY A 748 -32.49 -16.90 7.70
C GLY A 748 -31.44 -17.64 6.88
N TRP A 749 -31.82 -18.68 6.13
CA TRP A 749 -30.94 -19.43 5.24
C TRP A 749 -31.35 -19.20 3.78
N PHE A 750 -30.44 -18.66 2.99
CA PHE A 750 -30.74 -18.18 1.65
C PHE A 750 -29.75 -18.74 0.64
N SER A 751 -30.25 -19.24 -0.48
CA SER A 751 -29.44 -19.67 -1.63
C SER A 751 -29.02 -18.49 -2.52
N GLU A 752 -29.83 -17.43 -2.52
CA GLU A 752 -29.66 -16.22 -3.30
C GLU A 752 -30.16 -15.04 -2.47
N VAL A 753 -29.42 -13.93 -2.50
CA VAL A 753 -29.67 -12.77 -1.63
C VAL A 753 -29.91 -11.47 -2.41
N THR A 754 -29.44 -11.40 -3.66
CA THR A 754 -29.59 -10.25 -4.56
C THR A 754 -29.62 -10.75 -6.01
N GLU A 755 -30.28 -10.01 -6.89
CA GLU A 755 -30.26 -10.24 -8.35
C GLU A 755 -28.93 -9.79 -8.98
N ASP A 756 -28.12 -9.02 -8.24
CA ASP A 756 -26.80 -8.61 -8.69
C ASP A 756 -25.84 -9.81 -8.78
N LYS A 757 -25.23 -9.99 -9.95
CA LYS A 757 -24.33 -11.13 -10.22
C LYS A 757 -23.10 -11.11 -9.31
N ILE A 758 -22.51 -9.93 -9.08
CA ILE A 758 -21.33 -9.79 -8.23
C ILE A 758 -21.72 -10.07 -6.79
N GLY A 759 -22.78 -9.44 -6.29
CA GLY A 759 -23.30 -9.66 -4.94
C GLY A 759 -23.61 -11.13 -4.63
N THR A 760 -24.20 -11.87 -5.56
CA THR A 760 -24.41 -13.32 -5.41
C THR A 760 -23.09 -14.09 -5.30
N VAL A 761 -22.08 -13.73 -6.09
CA VAL A 761 -20.74 -14.34 -6.00
C VAL A 761 -20.09 -14.01 -4.66
N LEU A 762 -20.14 -12.75 -4.21
CA LEU A 762 -19.58 -12.32 -2.93
C LEU A 762 -20.24 -13.06 -1.75
N TYR A 763 -21.57 -13.16 -1.74
CA TYR A 763 -22.31 -13.88 -0.69
C TYR A 763 -21.95 -15.37 -0.65
N LYS A 764 -21.94 -16.05 -1.81
CA LYS A 764 -21.51 -17.46 -1.88
C LYS A 764 -20.10 -17.63 -1.34
N LYS A 765 -19.18 -16.72 -1.70
CA LYS A 765 -17.81 -16.77 -1.20
C LYS A 765 -17.74 -16.60 0.32
N TRP A 766 -18.52 -15.68 0.89
CA TRP A 766 -18.64 -15.57 2.35
C TRP A 766 -19.14 -16.85 3.00
N THR A 767 -20.19 -17.48 2.45
CA THR A 767 -20.72 -18.74 3.00
C THR A 767 -19.71 -19.89 2.93
N GLU A 768 -18.86 -19.92 1.90
CA GLU A 768 -17.76 -20.88 1.74
C GLU A 768 -16.65 -20.63 2.77
N ILE A 769 -16.16 -19.39 2.90
CA ILE A 769 -15.11 -19.00 3.85
C ILE A 769 -15.55 -19.25 5.30
N PHE A 770 -16.84 -19.05 5.56
CA PHE A 770 -17.47 -19.34 6.83
C PHE A 770 -17.97 -20.78 6.97
N GLU A 771 -17.70 -21.66 6.01
CA GLU A 771 -18.02 -23.10 6.07
C GLU A 771 -19.48 -23.35 6.49
N ASN A 772 -20.39 -22.45 6.09
CA ASN A 772 -21.76 -22.44 6.60
C ASN A 772 -22.46 -23.75 6.24
N THR A 773 -22.29 -24.21 5.00
CA THR A 773 -22.90 -25.46 4.51
C THR A 773 -22.36 -26.69 5.23
N ASP A 774 -21.05 -26.74 5.49
CA ASP A 774 -20.43 -27.87 6.19
C ASP A 774 -20.91 -27.93 7.65
N LEU A 775 -20.91 -26.78 8.34
CA LEU A 775 -21.44 -26.66 9.70
C LEU A 775 -22.92 -27.04 9.78
N TYR A 776 -23.73 -26.60 8.81
CA TYR A 776 -25.14 -26.95 8.75
C TYR A 776 -25.34 -28.46 8.61
N ASN A 777 -24.60 -29.12 7.70
CA ASN A 777 -24.68 -30.55 7.48
C ASN A 777 -24.23 -31.34 8.73
N GLU A 778 -23.19 -30.86 9.42
CA GLU A 778 -22.72 -31.45 10.67
C GLU A 778 -23.81 -31.38 11.75
N ILE A 779 -24.38 -30.20 11.99
CA ILE A 779 -25.44 -29.99 12.99
C ILE A 779 -26.67 -30.84 12.65
N TYR A 780 -27.06 -30.90 11.37
CA TYR A 780 -28.17 -31.72 10.92
C TYR A 780 -27.92 -33.21 11.17
N SER A 781 -26.71 -33.69 10.86
CA SER A 781 -26.28 -35.08 11.10
C SER A 781 -26.29 -35.41 12.59
N GLN A 782 -25.73 -34.55 13.44
CA GLN A 782 -25.77 -34.70 14.90
C GLN A 782 -27.21 -34.77 15.41
N LEU A 783 -28.09 -33.87 14.94
CA LEU A 783 -29.48 -33.83 15.34
C LEU A 783 -30.26 -35.08 14.89
N SER A 784 -29.97 -35.60 13.69
CA SER A 784 -30.52 -36.87 13.20
C SER A 784 -30.04 -38.06 14.03
N ALA A 785 -28.76 -38.11 14.39
CA ALA A 785 -28.21 -39.17 15.23
C ALA A 785 -28.86 -39.20 16.63
N VAL A 786 -29.14 -38.02 17.19
CA VAL A 786 -29.89 -37.88 18.44
C VAL A 786 -31.33 -38.40 18.28
N ASP A 787 -32.01 -38.04 17.19
CA ASP A 787 -33.36 -38.54 16.88
C ASP A 787 -33.38 -40.07 16.77
N ASP A 788 -32.41 -40.66 16.08
CA ASP A 788 -32.32 -42.10 15.87
C ASP A 788 -31.99 -42.84 17.17
N TYR A 789 -31.16 -42.27 18.04
CA TYR A 789 -30.96 -42.79 19.39
C TYR A 789 -32.27 -42.84 20.19
N TYR A 790 -33.10 -41.79 20.13
CA TYR A 790 -34.39 -41.79 20.82
C TYR A 790 -35.40 -42.77 20.21
N LYS A 791 -35.43 -42.90 18.87
CA LYS A 791 -36.24 -43.92 18.20
C LYS A 791 -35.81 -45.32 18.61
N ALA A 792 -34.51 -45.61 18.64
CA ALA A 792 -33.96 -46.89 19.06
C ALA A 792 -34.24 -47.18 20.54
N LYS A 793 -34.08 -46.19 21.42
CA LYS A 793 -34.41 -46.32 22.86
C LYS A 793 -35.90 -46.59 23.07
N MET A 794 -36.76 -45.88 22.36
CA MET A 794 -38.22 -46.11 22.41
C MET A 794 -38.56 -47.49 21.85
N SER A 795 -37.96 -47.90 20.73
CA SER A 795 -38.12 -49.25 20.16
C SER A 795 -37.69 -50.34 21.14
N ASN A 796 -36.56 -50.16 21.84
CA ASN A 796 -36.09 -51.11 22.86
C ASN A 796 -37.01 -51.17 24.08
N GLN A 797 -37.55 -50.03 24.54
CA GLN A 797 -38.55 -50.01 25.59
C GLN A 797 -39.84 -50.72 25.17
N LEU A 798 -40.27 -50.51 23.93
CA LEU A 798 -41.44 -51.20 23.36
C LEU A 798 -41.20 -52.70 23.22
N THR A 799 -39.99 -53.10 22.83
CA THR A 799 -39.58 -54.51 22.73
C THR A 799 -39.54 -55.16 24.11
N LEU A 800 -39.08 -54.46 25.15
CA LEU A 800 -39.12 -54.96 26.53
C LEU A 800 -40.56 -55.10 27.04
N ILE A 801 -41.41 -54.10 26.78
CA ILE A 801 -42.84 -54.15 27.14
C ILE A 801 -43.54 -55.30 26.40
N SER A 802 -43.28 -55.49 25.11
CA SER A 802 -43.86 -56.60 24.35
C SER A 802 -43.31 -57.94 24.81
N ALA A 803 -42.02 -58.05 25.14
CA ALA A 803 -41.42 -59.27 25.69
C ALA A 803 -42.00 -59.68 27.05
N ILE A 804 -42.51 -58.72 27.84
CA ILE A 804 -43.17 -58.99 29.12
C ILE A 804 -44.68 -59.24 28.94
N THR A 805 -45.34 -58.43 28.12
CA THR A 805 -46.80 -58.52 27.95
C THR A 805 -47.21 -59.70 27.09
N PHE A 806 -46.42 -60.08 26.08
CA PHE A 806 -46.76 -61.18 25.18
C PHE A 806 -46.81 -62.54 25.90
N PRO A 807 -45.82 -62.94 26.73
CA PRO A 807 -45.92 -64.17 27.53
C PRO A 807 -47.08 -64.14 28.52
N MET A 808 -47.36 -63.00 29.16
CA MET A 808 -48.50 -62.90 30.08
C MET A 808 -49.84 -63.08 29.37
N VAL A 809 -50.03 -62.43 28.22
CA VAL A 809 -51.24 -62.62 27.41
C VAL A 809 -51.32 -64.06 26.90
N PHE A 810 -50.21 -64.65 26.44
CA PHE A 810 -50.17 -66.03 25.97
C PHE A 810 -50.49 -67.05 27.07
N ILE A 811 -49.89 -66.92 28.26
CA ILE A 811 -50.19 -67.76 29.43
C ILE A 811 -51.65 -67.60 29.85
N GLY A 812 -52.16 -66.36 29.90
CA GLY A 812 -53.57 -66.09 30.20
C GLY A 812 -54.52 -66.73 29.17
N SER A 813 -54.14 -66.72 27.89
CA SER A 813 -54.90 -67.35 26.80
C SER A 813 -54.93 -68.87 26.94
N ILE A 814 -53.79 -69.49 27.25
CA ILE A 814 -53.69 -70.94 27.49
C ILE A 814 -54.49 -71.33 28.73
N ALA A 815 -54.37 -70.57 29.83
CA ALA A 815 -55.14 -70.83 31.04
C ALA A 815 -56.66 -70.73 30.79
N GLY A 816 -57.10 -69.73 30.00
CA GLY A 816 -58.50 -69.61 29.57
C GLY A 816 -58.97 -70.77 28.69
N LEU A 817 -58.12 -71.30 27.81
CA LEU A 817 -58.41 -72.50 27.01
C LEU A 817 -58.48 -73.78 27.86
N TYR A 818 -57.63 -73.91 28.88
CA TYR A 818 -57.73 -75.02 29.84
C TYR A 818 -59.00 -74.94 30.69
N ASP A 819 -59.40 -73.74 31.14
CA ASP A 819 -60.61 -73.54 31.93
C ASP A 819 -61.90 -73.81 31.13
N THR A 820 -61.94 -73.38 29.86
CA THR A 820 -63.05 -73.68 28.95
C THR A 820 -63.07 -75.14 28.48
N GLY A 821 -61.91 -75.79 28.35
CA GLY A 821 -61.78 -77.23 28.07
C GLY A 821 -62.25 -78.11 29.24
N TYR A 822 -61.95 -77.72 30.48
CA TYR A 822 -62.45 -78.41 31.68
C TYR A 822 -63.96 -78.26 31.86
N MET A 823 -64.53 -77.09 31.53
CA MET A 823 -65.99 -76.89 31.53
C MET A 823 -66.74 -77.68 30.45
N THR A 824 -66.08 -78.11 29.37
CA THR A 824 -66.74 -78.86 28.29
C THR A 824 -66.46 -80.37 28.29
N SER A 825 -65.50 -80.86 29.07
CA SER A 825 -65.13 -82.30 29.06
C SER A 825 -65.00 -82.99 30.43
N GLY A 826 -65.38 -82.32 31.54
CA GLY A 826 -65.30 -82.88 32.89
C GLY A 826 -66.64 -83.20 33.55
N ARG A 827 -67.47 -84.07 32.95
CA ARG A 827 -68.62 -84.70 33.64
C ARG A 827 -68.49 -86.22 33.66
N GLN A 828 -67.31 -86.74 34.03
CA GLN A 828 -67.11 -88.06 34.62
C GLN A 828 -65.60 -88.26 34.93
N VAL A 829 -65.32 -88.82 36.10
CA VAL A 829 -64.00 -89.31 36.59
C VAL A 829 -63.05 -88.25 37.19
N PHE A 830 -63.18 -88.00 38.50
CA PHE A 830 -62.11 -88.12 39.51
C PHE A 830 -62.69 -87.86 40.91
N GLU A 831 -62.99 -88.94 41.65
CA GLU A 831 -63.17 -88.86 43.11
C GLU A 831 -61.80 -88.77 43.77
N LEU A 832 -61.36 -87.57 44.13
CA LEU A 832 -60.37 -87.35 45.16
C LEU A 832 -61.02 -86.52 46.26
N LYS A 833 -61.57 -87.22 47.26
CA LYS A 833 -62.00 -86.65 48.54
C LYS A 833 -60.78 -86.00 49.18
N TRP A 834 -60.74 -84.68 49.31
CA TRP A 834 -60.37 -83.91 50.51
C TRP A 834 -60.60 -82.41 50.20
N ILE A 835 -61.37 -81.74 51.07
CA ILE A 835 -61.87 -80.34 51.05
C ILE A 835 -63.23 -80.15 50.33
N PRO A 836 -64.33 -79.88 51.08
CA PRO A 836 -65.59 -79.44 50.51
C PRO A 836 -65.49 -77.95 50.13
N ALA A 837 -65.26 -77.65 48.86
CA ALA A 837 -65.55 -76.31 48.34
C ALA A 837 -67.07 -76.21 48.14
N THR A 838 -67.72 -75.27 48.84
CA THR A 838 -69.15 -74.97 48.65
C THR A 838 -69.39 -74.40 47.24
N GLU A 839 -70.58 -74.59 46.68
CA GLU A 839 -70.94 -74.04 45.35
C GLU A 839 -70.71 -72.51 45.26
N GLU A 840 -70.76 -71.80 46.39
CA GLU A 840 -70.40 -70.37 46.49
C GLU A 840 -68.94 -70.07 46.15
N MET A 841 -68.00 -70.98 46.47
CA MET A 841 -66.56 -70.77 46.23
C MET A 841 -66.22 -70.91 44.74
N VAL A 842 -66.90 -71.81 44.03
CA VAL A 842 -66.76 -72.00 42.58
C VAL A 842 -67.39 -70.81 41.83
N GLY A 843 -68.53 -70.32 42.31
CA GLY A 843 -69.16 -69.09 41.80
C GLY A 843 -68.24 -67.87 41.95
N ALA A 844 -67.64 -67.68 43.13
CA ALA A 844 -66.71 -66.58 43.40
C ALA A 844 -65.43 -66.64 42.53
N LEU A 845 -64.89 -67.83 42.29
CA LEU A 845 -63.73 -68.02 41.41
C LEU A 845 -64.08 -67.74 39.93
N SER A 846 -65.26 -68.15 39.45
CA SER A 846 -65.69 -67.86 38.08
C SER A 846 -65.92 -66.37 37.82
N ILE A 847 -66.49 -65.66 38.81
CA ILE A 847 -66.67 -64.19 38.76
C ILE A 847 -65.31 -63.51 38.84
N GLY A 848 -64.42 -63.98 39.72
CA GLY A 848 -63.04 -63.48 39.80
C GLY A 848 -62.27 -63.63 38.48
N TRP A 849 -62.43 -64.76 37.79
CA TRP A 849 -61.79 -65.01 36.49
C TRP A 849 -62.44 -64.21 35.35
N GLY A 850 -63.76 -64.04 35.38
CA GLY A 850 -64.48 -63.13 34.46
C GLY A 850 -64.03 -61.68 34.63
N CYS A 851 -63.86 -61.21 35.86
CA CYS A 851 -63.32 -59.89 36.17
C CYS A 851 -61.84 -59.77 35.77
N PHE A 852 -61.03 -60.81 35.96
CA PHE A 852 -59.62 -60.80 35.57
C PHE A 852 -59.44 -60.78 34.04
N SER A 853 -60.20 -61.60 33.31
CA SER A 853 -60.16 -61.66 31.85
C SER A 853 -60.69 -60.38 31.21
N THR A 854 -61.78 -59.80 31.73
CA THR A 854 -62.27 -58.49 31.28
C THR A 854 -61.30 -57.36 31.62
N PHE A 855 -60.70 -57.37 32.82
CA PHE A 855 -59.65 -56.41 33.18
C PHE A 855 -58.43 -56.54 32.27
N SER A 856 -57.99 -57.77 31.98
CA SER A 856 -56.84 -58.02 31.10
C SER A 856 -57.14 -57.62 29.66
N LEU A 857 -58.36 -57.85 29.15
CA LEU A 857 -58.82 -57.39 27.84
C LEU A 857 -58.91 -55.85 27.81
N MET A 858 -59.37 -55.23 28.89
CA MET A 858 -59.48 -53.77 28.99
C MET A 858 -58.09 -53.13 29.06
N VAL A 859 -57.15 -53.71 29.79
CA VAL A 859 -55.74 -53.30 29.80
C VAL A 859 -55.13 -53.48 28.41
N PHE A 860 -55.39 -54.59 27.72
CA PHE A 860 -54.92 -54.83 26.35
C PHE A 860 -55.51 -53.81 25.36
N LEU A 861 -56.81 -53.49 25.47
CA LEU A 861 -57.47 -52.47 24.66
C LEU A 861 -56.96 -51.05 25.00
N ILE A 862 -56.73 -50.74 26.26
CA ILE A 862 -56.12 -49.45 26.67
C ILE A 862 -54.70 -49.35 26.10
N VAL A 863 -53.93 -50.43 26.15
CA VAL A 863 -52.59 -50.48 25.55
C VAL A 863 -52.68 -50.28 24.04
N ILE A 864 -53.58 -50.97 23.33
CA ILE A 864 -53.82 -50.78 21.88
C ILE A 864 -54.26 -49.35 21.56
N ILE A 865 -55.22 -48.78 22.30
CA ILE A 865 -55.71 -47.42 22.11
C ILE A 865 -54.59 -46.41 22.37
N PHE A 866 -53.78 -46.62 23.40
CA PHE A 866 -52.62 -45.79 23.71
C PHE A 866 -51.54 -45.90 22.62
N PHE A 867 -51.40 -47.07 21.99
CA PHE A 867 -50.52 -47.27 20.83
C PHE A 867 -51.05 -46.60 19.55
N TYR A 868 -52.36 -46.68 19.29
CA TYR A 868 -52.98 -46.12 18.09
C TYR A 868 -53.05 -44.59 18.12
N ARG A 869 -53.09 -43.99 19.32
CA ARG A 869 -53.16 -42.53 19.49
C ARG A 869 -51.80 -41.84 19.47
N LYS A 870 -50.70 -42.61 19.48
CA LYS A 870 -49.31 -42.11 19.56
C LYS A 870 -48.51 -42.36 18.28
N ARG A 871 -49.07 -43.13 17.35
CA ARG A 871 -48.69 -43.19 15.94
C ARG A 871 -49.46 -42.11 15.19
#